data_AF-A0A1H3XH95-F1
#
_entry.id   AF-A0A1H3XH95-F1
#
_cell.length_a   1.000
_cell.length_b   1.000
_cell.length_c   1.000
_cell.angle_alpha   90.00
_cell.angle_beta   90.00
_cell.angle_gamma   90.00
#
_symmetry.space_group_name_H-M   'P 1'
#
loop_
_entity.id
_entity.type
_entity.pdbx_description
1 polymer ?
#
loop_
_entity_poly.entity_id
_entity_poly.type
_entity_poly.pdbx_seq_one_letter_code
_entity_poly.pdbx_strand_id
1 'polypeptide(L)'
;MSQQTLSFEMVENQFQKREQRPELWIPADEGGHTRGNIIHATPPVDPAYAHKLENKTGDGVAEAITRLTKQFDASVEVLTYPRPVPLSSGDIEAVLCHALHVTPHFVDGRALQSTVDDFPGKAIKPSLKAIRETVNKSFPELYTVEVGDLNLDPIAVGGDVSTCRLVNEESKEVPDVGKCDDDMMATVFDSLTEACEPFVHQLLAEPGDGKLHLTSRLAPLSPDYTYEGDRGLARLITEEGNADLGRPFEKVGLTSNFNIPVDEYLHIKYDQHINGRTTYSVSINDAMRKRYDTRLQHRRKVETLKEAVLGHTEFGRLLRGAAGWEPALTEHGYYGRFWIPPAAISYFTQRYAYYYDQNPWDNSPVRGAPVFIPVSSDEFDSHTDWDTSAAEVDLETRHQTDGSDDHLRLGERFMTFARARGDTISRVEQDGTTLPDQELSSENGYINVLETQTDSDIVNVEPEWQNSSKPANILTNVERAVAADRHVILVLSSQQTADRAYKALRATYNETTDYGVRTYQGDPIPPIDGEMLVTRDNESVWTLTADGILTHVVDGDVVTRCPADADLTEVDHGCATAHNEDGTYIVTTRDDETLTYESETAFRREWSQVTTPHVPIDVSYLPYVTIMYETGRPSEETGDFAEFEATPEWERADKKKQRYTEFGWVVAEDFLAETADAQLEVNKCHSVMMGIYQWCTNKDAPDTSWFSKGLPDIDRKDTSDGKKALDGYTWVFPRGLVSPHLPSVDADADLSL
;
A
#
# COMPACT_ATOMS: atom_id res chain seq x y z
N MET A 1 27.13 -11.33 -57.73
CA MET A 1 26.62 -12.14 -56.60
C MET A 1 25.16 -11.75 -56.44
N SER A 2 24.25 -12.72 -56.52
CA SER A 2 22.80 -12.50 -56.57
C SER A 2 22.30 -11.96 -55.23
N GLN A 3 21.55 -10.85 -55.26
CA GLN A 3 20.68 -10.46 -54.15
C GLN A 3 19.64 -11.58 -53.98
N GLN A 4 19.80 -12.41 -52.96
CA GLN A 4 18.73 -13.29 -52.52
C GLN A 4 17.74 -12.45 -51.73
N THR A 5 16.61 -12.13 -52.37
CA THR A 5 15.44 -11.59 -51.69
C THR A 5 14.90 -12.71 -50.79
N LEU A 6 15.00 -12.53 -49.48
CA LEU A 6 14.38 -13.44 -48.52
C LEU A 6 12.85 -13.33 -48.68
N SER A 7 12.16 -14.46 -48.70
CA SER A 7 10.69 -14.48 -48.73
C SER A 7 10.13 -13.93 -47.42
N PHE A 8 8.91 -13.37 -47.46
CA PHE A 8 8.19 -12.89 -46.28
C PHE A 8 8.15 -13.95 -45.17
N GLU A 9 7.90 -15.21 -45.53
CA GLU A 9 7.92 -16.37 -44.62
C GLU A 9 9.29 -16.62 -43.96
N MET A 10 10.40 -16.30 -44.64
CA MET A 10 11.75 -16.41 -44.07
C MET A 10 12.09 -15.24 -43.16
N VAL A 11 11.57 -14.04 -43.46
CA VAL A 11 11.68 -12.86 -42.58
C VAL A 11 10.87 -13.10 -41.31
N GLU A 12 9.64 -13.60 -41.42
CA GLU A 12 8.75 -13.93 -40.31
C GLU A 12 9.32 -15.07 -39.44
N ASN A 13 9.86 -16.15 -40.04
CA ASN A 13 10.55 -17.20 -39.28
C ASN A 13 11.83 -16.70 -38.60
N GLN A 14 12.56 -15.73 -39.18
CA GLN A 14 13.73 -15.15 -38.53
C GLN A 14 13.36 -14.14 -37.45
N PHE A 15 12.24 -13.43 -37.60
CA PHE A 15 11.65 -12.55 -36.58
C PHE A 15 11.23 -13.38 -35.36
N GLN A 16 10.51 -14.49 -35.58
CA GLN A 16 10.08 -15.39 -34.50
C GLN A 16 11.22 -16.20 -33.85
N LYS A 17 12.35 -16.46 -34.55
CA LYS A 17 13.48 -17.25 -34.01
C LYS A 17 14.60 -16.41 -33.38
N ARG A 18 14.60 -15.08 -33.55
CA ARG A 18 15.68 -14.21 -33.04
C ARG A 18 15.20 -13.08 -32.13
N GLU A 19 13.90 -12.82 -32.04
CA GLU A 19 13.35 -12.12 -30.89
C GLU A 19 13.18 -13.12 -29.75
N GLN A 20 14.13 -13.18 -28.83
CA GLN A 20 13.71 -13.30 -27.44
C GLN A 20 12.94 -12.03 -27.14
N ARG A 21 11.62 -12.08 -27.34
CA ARG A 21 10.71 -11.13 -26.71
C ARG A 21 11.11 -11.14 -25.22
N PRO A 22 11.37 -9.98 -24.59
CA PRO A 22 11.43 -9.96 -23.14
C PRO A 22 10.16 -10.67 -22.67
N GLU A 23 10.32 -11.67 -21.82
CA GLU A 23 9.21 -12.43 -21.27
C GLU A 23 8.17 -11.41 -20.82
N LEU A 24 7.02 -11.40 -21.52
CA LEU A 24 5.88 -10.59 -21.18
C LEU A 24 5.48 -11.05 -19.78
N TRP A 25 5.91 -10.29 -18.78
CA TRP A 25 5.40 -10.42 -17.44
C TRP A 25 3.95 -9.93 -17.51
N ILE A 26 3.04 -10.90 -17.58
CA ILE A 26 1.61 -10.68 -17.43
C ILE A 26 1.34 -10.97 -15.95
N PRO A 27 1.28 -9.96 -15.07
CA PRO A 27 0.63 -10.19 -13.80
C PRO A 27 -0.82 -10.58 -14.11
N ALA A 28 -1.25 -11.73 -13.60
CA ALA A 28 -2.64 -12.11 -13.60
C ALA A 28 -3.37 -11.19 -12.62
N ASP A 29 -3.80 -10.03 -13.08
CA ASP A 29 -4.74 -9.20 -12.33
C ASP A 29 -6.09 -9.93 -12.34
N GLU A 30 -6.44 -10.58 -11.23
CA GLU A 30 -7.74 -11.24 -11.01
C GLU A 30 -8.88 -10.24 -10.71
N GLY A 31 -8.77 -8.97 -11.11
CA GLY A 31 -9.81 -7.95 -10.95
C GLY A 31 -10.01 -7.14 -12.23
N GLY A 32 -11.10 -7.38 -12.97
CA GLY A 32 -11.39 -6.65 -14.21
C GLY A 32 -11.62 -5.15 -14.00
N HIS A 33 -11.17 -4.32 -14.95
CA HIS A 33 -11.27 -2.86 -14.94
C HIS A 33 -12.60 -2.36 -15.52
N THR A 34 -13.73 -2.81 -14.95
CA THR A 34 -15.07 -2.43 -15.42
C THR A 34 -15.68 -1.29 -14.59
N ARG A 35 -16.15 -0.23 -15.26
CA ARG A 35 -17.00 0.82 -14.65
C ARG A 35 -18.47 0.43 -14.80
N GLY A 36 -19.13 0.16 -13.68
CA GLY A 36 -20.55 -0.18 -13.67
C GLY A 36 -21.46 1.05 -13.69
N ASN A 37 -22.68 0.90 -14.22
CA ASN A 37 -23.76 1.91 -14.14
C ASN A 37 -23.38 3.30 -14.69
N ILE A 38 -22.60 3.34 -15.76
CA ILE A 38 -22.20 4.59 -16.40
C ILE A 38 -23.28 5.10 -17.37
N ILE A 39 -23.25 6.39 -17.66
CA ILE A 39 -24.01 6.97 -18.76
C ILE A 39 -23.09 7.13 -19.97
N HIS A 40 -23.41 6.43 -21.05
CA HIS A 40 -22.65 6.47 -22.28
C HIS A 40 -23.33 7.37 -23.31
N ALA A 41 -22.63 8.40 -23.78
CA ALA A 41 -23.09 9.34 -24.79
C ALA A 41 -22.34 9.12 -26.11
N THR A 42 -23.06 8.68 -27.14
CA THR A 42 -22.50 8.39 -28.48
C THR A 42 -23.08 9.35 -29.52
N PRO A 43 -22.25 10.00 -30.35
CA PRO A 43 -22.74 10.81 -31.47
C PRO A 43 -23.44 9.92 -32.54
N PRO A 44 -24.27 10.51 -33.42
CA PRO A 44 -24.95 9.78 -34.48
C PRO A 44 -23.96 9.21 -35.50
N VAL A 45 -23.96 7.89 -35.68
CA VAL A 45 -23.12 7.18 -36.65
C VAL A 45 -23.71 7.15 -38.08
N ASP A 46 -24.98 7.53 -38.22
CA ASP A 46 -25.63 7.63 -39.53
C ASP A 46 -25.11 8.87 -40.28
N PRO A 47 -24.50 8.71 -41.48
CA PRO A 47 -23.99 9.84 -42.28
C PRO A 47 -25.06 10.92 -42.57
N ALA A 48 -26.34 10.57 -42.60
CA ALA A 48 -27.46 11.51 -42.78
C ALA A 48 -27.66 12.46 -41.58
N TYR A 49 -27.00 12.19 -40.45
CA TYR A 49 -27.07 13.00 -39.23
C TYR A 49 -25.69 13.43 -38.72
N ALA A 50 -24.61 12.70 -39.04
CA ALA A 50 -23.24 13.03 -38.65
C ALA A 50 -22.82 14.46 -39.06
N HIS A 51 -23.05 14.83 -40.32
CA HIS A 51 -22.74 16.17 -40.87
C HIS A 51 -23.44 17.32 -40.14
N LYS A 52 -24.52 17.05 -39.37
CA LYS A 52 -25.26 18.07 -38.61
C LYS A 52 -24.56 18.49 -37.33
N LEU A 53 -23.57 17.71 -36.88
CA LEU A 53 -22.78 17.96 -35.67
C LEU A 53 -21.32 18.32 -35.98
N GLU A 54 -20.81 17.91 -37.14
CA GLU A 54 -19.44 18.17 -37.62
C GLU A 54 -19.04 19.66 -37.58
N ASN A 55 -20.00 20.58 -37.75
CA ASN A 55 -19.77 22.03 -37.75
C ASN A 55 -20.41 22.77 -36.56
N LYS A 56 -20.91 22.05 -35.53
CA LYS A 56 -21.52 22.68 -34.35
C LYS A 56 -20.49 22.77 -33.22
N THR A 57 -20.29 23.97 -32.71
CA THR A 57 -19.52 24.20 -31.49
C THR A 57 -20.41 24.08 -30.26
N GLY A 58 -19.91 23.39 -29.25
CA GLY A 58 -20.48 23.33 -27.92
C GLY A 58 -20.00 22.09 -27.17
N ASP A 59 -20.42 22.00 -25.92
CA ASP A 59 -19.74 21.17 -24.94
C ASP A 59 -20.75 20.49 -24.00
N GLY A 60 -21.33 19.40 -24.51
CA GLY A 60 -22.30 18.61 -23.76
C GLY A 60 -21.71 17.95 -22.52
N VAL A 61 -20.39 17.69 -22.53
CA VAL A 61 -19.67 17.15 -21.39
C VAL A 61 -19.52 18.20 -20.29
N ALA A 62 -19.05 19.42 -20.60
CA ALA A 62 -19.02 20.56 -19.67
C ALA A 62 -20.39 20.85 -19.07
N GLU A 63 -21.43 20.86 -19.92
CA GLU A 63 -22.80 21.10 -19.48
C GLU A 63 -23.30 19.97 -18.57
N ALA A 64 -23.01 18.71 -18.90
CA ALA A 64 -23.30 17.56 -18.05
C ALA A 64 -22.57 17.66 -16.71
N ILE A 65 -21.26 17.86 -16.68
CA ILE A 65 -20.48 18.03 -15.44
C ILE A 65 -21.07 19.17 -14.60
N THR A 66 -21.32 20.34 -15.20
CA THR A 66 -21.87 21.51 -14.49
C THR A 66 -23.25 21.22 -13.90
N ARG A 67 -24.14 20.56 -14.65
CA ARG A 67 -25.47 20.21 -14.17
C ARG A 67 -25.42 19.13 -13.10
N LEU A 68 -24.62 18.08 -13.29
CA LEU A 68 -24.48 16.96 -12.37
C LEU A 68 -23.87 17.40 -11.04
N THR A 69 -22.74 18.13 -11.06
CA THR A 69 -22.10 18.69 -9.87
C THR A 69 -23.03 19.65 -9.14
N LYS A 70 -23.74 20.54 -9.85
CA LYS A 70 -24.70 21.47 -9.21
C LYS A 70 -25.94 20.78 -8.65
N GLN A 71 -26.43 19.74 -9.32
CA GLN A 71 -27.69 19.08 -8.96
C GLN A 71 -27.50 18.03 -7.86
N PHE A 72 -26.34 17.37 -7.83
CA PHE A 72 -26.07 16.22 -6.98
C PHE A 72 -24.92 16.41 -6.00
N ASP A 73 -24.15 17.50 -6.12
CA ASP A 73 -22.97 17.77 -5.28
C ASP A 73 -21.99 16.58 -5.24
N ALA A 74 -21.82 15.93 -6.39
CA ALA A 74 -21.06 14.70 -6.54
C ALA A 74 -19.92 14.88 -7.55
N SER A 75 -18.87 14.08 -7.38
CA SER A 75 -17.77 14.01 -8.34
C SER A 75 -18.22 13.35 -9.64
N VAL A 76 -17.63 13.78 -10.75
CA VAL A 76 -17.93 13.24 -12.09
C VAL A 76 -16.62 12.81 -12.75
N GLU A 77 -16.52 11.53 -13.08
CA GLU A 77 -15.51 10.99 -13.99
C GLU A 77 -16.07 11.00 -15.41
N VAL A 78 -15.27 11.47 -16.35
CA VAL A 78 -15.54 11.38 -17.78
C VAL A 78 -14.38 10.67 -18.47
N LEU A 79 -14.69 9.57 -19.15
CA LEU A 79 -13.76 8.88 -20.03
C LEU A 79 -14.16 9.18 -21.48
N THR A 80 -13.22 9.72 -22.25
CA THR A 80 -13.39 10.07 -23.66
C THR A 80 -12.45 9.24 -24.52
N TYR A 81 -13.00 8.51 -25.51
CA TYR A 81 -12.25 7.54 -26.31
C TYR A 81 -12.90 7.32 -27.69
N PRO A 82 -12.10 6.94 -28.72
CA PRO A 82 -12.64 6.55 -30.01
C PRO A 82 -13.28 5.17 -29.91
N ARG A 83 -14.56 5.06 -30.24
CA ARG A 83 -15.31 3.80 -30.26
C ARG A 83 -15.48 3.32 -31.70
N PRO A 84 -15.00 2.11 -32.05
CA PRO A 84 -15.28 1.49 -33.35
C PRO A 84 -16.78 1.35 -33.58
N VAL A 85 -17.24 1.62 -34.79
CA VAL A 85 -18.65 1.48 -35.18
C VAL A 85 -18.82 0.34 -36.18
N PRO A 86 -19.95 -0.40 -36.17
CA PRO A 86 -20.18 -1.47 -37.12
C PRO A 86 -20.20 -0.97 -38.58
N LEU A 87 -19.47 -1.65 -39.47
CA LEU A 87 -19.19 -1.36 -40.90
C LEU A 87 -20.38 -1.04 -41.83
N SER A 88 -21.62 -1.02 -41.34
CA SER A 88 -22.81 -0.68 -42.14
C SER A 88 -22.93 0.82 -42.50
N SER A 89 -22.16 1.70 -41.88
CA SER A 89 -22.10 3.15 -42.13
C SER A 89 -20.89 3.48 -43.00
N GLY A 90 -21.04 3.38 -44.32
CA GLY A 90 -19.95 3.23 -45.29
C GLY A 90 -18.85 4.29 -45.42
N ASP A 91 -18.70 5.24 -44.49
CA ASP A 91 -17.60 6.23 -44.46
C ASP A 91 -17.11 6.58 -43.02
N ILE A 92 -17.66 5.95 -41.96
CA ILE A 92 -17.29 6.21 -40.56
C ILE A 92 -16.94 4.88 -39.91
N GLU A 93 -15.69 4.73 -39.47
CA GLU A 93 -15.16 3.51 -38.84
C GLU A 93 -15.05 3.61 -37.31
N ALA A 94 -14.91 4.83 -36.78
CA ALA A 94 -15.01 5.09 -35.34
C ALA A 94 -15.60 6.48 -35.04
N VAL A 95 -16.06 6.67 -33.81
CA VAL A 95 -16.54 7.97 -33.30
C VAL A 95 -16.01 8.25 -31.91
N LEU A 96 -15.72 9.51 -31.59
CA LEU A 96 -15.37 9.89 -30.22
C LEU A 96 -16.62 9.89 -29.34
N CYS A 97 -16.60 9.10 -28.27
CA CYS A 97 -17.72 8.98 -27.33
C CYS A 97 -17.27 9.30 -25.90
N HIS A 98 -18.27 9.50 -25.03
CA HIS A 98 -18.04 9.90 -23.64
C HIS A 98 -18.79 8.97 -22.69
N ALA A 99 -18.08 8.43 -21.71
CA ALA A 99 -18.62 7.67 -20.60
C ALA A 99 -18.57 8.53 -19.34
N LEU A 100 -19.74 8.83 -18.76
CA LEU A 100 -19.88 9.63 -17.56
C LEU A 100 -20.26 8.74 -16.38
N HIS A 101 -19.49 8.87 -15.30
CA HIS A 101 -19.69 8.14 -14.06
C HIS A 101 -19.79 9.15 -12.90
N VAL A 102 -20.89 9.12 -12.15
CA VAL A 102 -21.17 10.05 -11.05
C VAL A 102 -20.98 9.33 -9.74
N THR A 103 -20.06 9.79 -8.91
CA THR A 103 -19.71 9.10 -7.66
C THR A 103 -19.66 10.02 -6.44
N PRO A 104 -20.05 9.51 -5.26
CA PRO A 104 -19.68 10.11 -3.99
C PRO A 104 -18.21 9.76 -3.69
N HIS A 105 -17.33 10.74 -3.90
CA HIS A 105 -15.92 10.82 -3.44
C HIS A 105 -14.98 9.64 -3.81
N PHE A 106 -14.08 9.92 -4.76
CA PHE A 106 -12.86 9.12 -5.00
C PHE A 106 -11.62 9.98 -4.71
N VAL A 107 -11.21 10.03 -3.44
CA VAL A 107 -9.81 10.27 -3.11
C VAL A 107 -9.25 8.90 -2.74
N ASP A 108 -8.16 8.49 -3.38
CA ASP A 108 -7.42 7.23 -3.11
C ASP A 108 -8.03 5.90 -3.58
N GLY A 109 -8.71 5.88 -4.72
CA GLY A 109 -9.01 4.61 -5.44
C GLY A 109 -10.02 3.68 -4.74
N ARG A 110 -10.72 4.15 -3.70
CA ARG A 110 -11.87 3.45 -3.11
C ARG A 110 -13.18 4.13 -3.43
N ALA A 111 -14.19 3.36 -3.79
CA ALA A 111 -15.56 3.79 -3.59
C ALA A 111 -15.81 3.89 -2.08
N LEU A 112 -16.04 5.10 -1.55
CA LEU A 112 -16.50 5.24 -0.16
C LEU A 112 -17.92 4.64 -0.05
N GLN A 113 -18.03 3.53 0.69
CA GLN A 113 -19.33 3.03 1.16
C GLN A 113 -19.87 3.99 2.22
N SER A 114 -21.03 4.59 1.95
CA SER A 114 -21.79 5.33 2.96
C SER A 114 -22.36 4.34 3.98
N THR A 115 -22.05 4.52 5.27
CA THR A 115 -22.69 3.75 6.35
C THR A 115 -23.98 4.42 6.82
N VAL A 116 -24.86 3.63 7.45
CA VAL A 116 -26.25 3.98 7.82
C VAL A 116 -26.36 5.21 8.76
N ASP A 117 -25.27 5.64 9.39
CA ASP A 117 -25.26 6.78 10.32
C ASP A 117 -25.13 8.16 9.64
N ASP A 118 -24.93 8.24 8.31
CA ASP A 118 -24.88 9.51 7.54
C ASP A 118 -26.27 10.17 7.34
N PHE A 119 -27.32 9.64 7.96
CA PHE A 119 -28.72 10.01 7.70
C PHE A 119 -29.31 11.17 8.54
N PRO A 120 -28.56 12.22 8.93
CA PRO A 120 -29.20 13.50 9.17
C PRO A 120 -28.59 14.65 8.35
N GLY A 121 -28.20 14.38 7.10
CA GLY A 121 -27.99 15.42 6.08
C GLY A 121 -28.66 15.01 4.77
N LYS A 122 -29.68 15.72 4.31
CA LYS A 122 -30.41 15.40 3.07
C LYS A 122 -29.50 15.45 1.83
N ALA A 123 -28.85 14.35 1.46
CA ALA A 123 -28.38 14.10 0.11
C ALA A 123 -29.23 12.97 -0.49
N ILE A 124 -30.18 13.34 -1.35
CA ILE A 124 -30.96 12.36 -2.11
C ILE A 124 -29.97 11.67 -3.05
N LYS A 125 -29.62 10.40 -2.80
CA LYS A 125 -28.84 9.59 -3.75
C LYS A 125 -29.54 9.67 -5.11
N PRO A 126 -28.89 10.20 -6.15
CA PRO A 126 -29.57 10.42 -7.41
C PRO A 126 -29.90 9.09 -8.07
N SER A 127 -31.18 8.87 -8.41
CA SER A 127 -31.54 7.72 -9.23
C SER A 127 -30.76 7.79 -10.56
N LEU A 128 -30.24 6.67 -11.04
CA LEU A 128 -29.52 6.57 -12.32
C LEU A 128 -30.34 7.14 -13.49
N LYS A 129 -31.68 7.02 -13.41
CA LYS A 129 -32.61 7.67 -14.32
C LYS A 129 -32.48 9.20 -14.34
N ALA A 130 -32.38 9.85 -13.17
CA ALA A 130 -32.19 11.29 -13.07
C ALA A 130 -30.83 11.73 -13.63
N ILE A 131 -29.77 10.94 -13.38
CA ILE A 131 -28.43 11.19 -13.97
C ILE A 131 -28.53 11.09 -15.50
N ARG A 132 -29.10 10.00 -16.03
CA ARG A 132 -29.32 9.80 -17.47
C ARG A 132 -30.12 10.95 -18.09
N GLU A 133 -31.21 11.37 -17.45
CA GLU A 133 -32.03 12.49 -17.94
C GLU A 133 -31.26 13.82 -17.94
N THR A 134 -30.41 14.05 -16.94
CA THR A 134 -29.55 15.24 -16.89
C THR A 134 -28.51 15.21 -18.00
N VAL A 135 -27.81 14.09 -18.20
CA VAL A 135 -26.87 13.91 -19.30
C VAL A 135 -27.58 14.07 -20.65
N ASN A 136 -28.72 13.41 -20.85
CA ASN A 136 -29.48 13.49 -22.11
C ASN A 136 -29.95 14.92 -22.43
N LYS A 137 -30.17 15.78 -21.44
CA LYS A 137 -30.51 17.20 -21.65
C LYS A 137 -29.30 18.07 -21.96
N SER A 138 -28.09 17.64 -21.59
CA SER A 138 -26.84 18.35 -21.85
C SER A 138 -26.29 18.10 -23.26
N PHE A 139 -26.62 16.96 -23.87
CA PHE A 139 -26.18 16.62 -25.22
C PHE A 139 -27.24 16.99 -26.27
N PRO A 140 -26.84 17.28 -27.53
CA PRO A 140 -27.79 17.46 -28.62
C PRO A 140 -28.73 16.26 -28.79
N GLU A 141 -29.99 16.50 -29.20
CA GLU A 141 -31.03 15.44 -29.37
C GLU A 141 -30.63 14.28 -30.30
N LEU A 142 -29.58 14.46 -31.12
CA LEU A 142 -29.06 13.43 -32.03
C LEU A 142 -28.11 12.43 -31.34
N TYR A 143 -27.69 12.68 -30.10
CA TYR A 143 -26.88 11.73 -29.33
C TYR A 143 -27.71 10.55 -28.87
N THR A 144 -27.09 9.38 -28.89
CA THR A 144 -27.61 8.20 -28.21
C THR A 144 -27.05 8.18 -26.80
N VAL A 145 -27.93 8.29 -25.80
CA VAL A 145 -27.58 8.27 -24.37
C VAL A 145 -28.11 7.00 -23.71
N GLU A 146 -27.19 6.12 -23.37
CA GLU A 146 -27.43 4.77 -22.87
C GLU A 146 -26.87 4.59 -21.46
N VAL A 147 -27.35 3.57 -20.78
CA VAL A 147 -26.86 3.14 -19.45
C VAL A 147 -26.25 1.77 -19.62
N GLY A 148 -25.12 1.53 -18.97
CA GLY A 148 -24.48 0.22 -19.00
C GLY A 148 -23.13 0.22 -18.32
N ASP A 149 -22.35 -0.81 -18.63
CA ASP A 149 -21.03 -1.01 -18.03
C ASP A 149 -19.94 -0.81 -19.08
N LEU A 150 -18.80 -0.24 -18.68
CA LEU A 150 -17.66 0.01 -19.56
C LEU A 150 -16.45 -0.80 -19.08
N ASN A 151 -16.03 -1.78 -19.89
CA ASN A 151 -14.84 -2.57 -19.64
C ASN A 151 -13.59 -1.90 -20.26
N LEU A 152 -12.56 -1.66 -19.42
CA LEU A 152 -11.25 -1.11 -19.81
C LEU A 152 -10.15 -2.19 -19.93
N ASP A 153 -10.40 -3.46 -19.62
CA ASP A 153 -9.40 -4.54 -19.78
C ASP A 153 -8.72 -4.55 -21.15
N PRO A 154 -9.43 -4.30 -22.28
CA PRO A 154 -8.81 -4.33 -23.60
C PRO A 154 -7.65 -3.34 -23.78
N ILE A 155 -7.64 -2.22 -23.05
CA ILE A 155 -6.56 -1.22 -23.15
C ILE A 155 -5.37 -1.55 -22.25
N ALA A 156 -5.57 -2.34 -21.19
CA ALA A 156 -4.51 -2.78 -20.26
C ALA A 156 -3.62 -3.88 -20.86
N VAL A 157 -4.08 -4.57 -21.90
CA VAL A 157 -3.31 -5.62 -22.60
C VAL A 157 -2.01 -5.05 -23.17
N GLY A 158 -0.88 -5.72 -22.95
CA GLY A 158 0.42 -5.29 -23.49
C GLY A 158 1.23 -4.37 -22.57
N GLY A 159 0.81 -4.22 -21.31
CA GLY A 159 1.53 -3.48 -20.28
C GLY A 159 1.25 -1.98 -20.32
N ASP A 160 1.94 -1.25 -19.46
CA ASP A 160 1.65 0.16 -19.22
C ASP A 160 2.13 1.08 -20.36
N VAL A 161 1.46 2.21 -20.48
CA VAL A 161 1.78 3.26 -21.47
C VAL A 161 2.14 4.56 -20.77
N SER A 162 3.02 5.34 -21.40
CA SER A 162 3.35 6.68 -20.94
C SER A 162 2.11 7.58 -21.01
N THR A 163 1.54 7.88 -19.85
CA THR A 163 0.29 8.67 -19.74
C THR A 163 0.61 10.12 -19.44
N CYS A 164 0.10 11.01 -20.28
CA CYS A 164 0.25 12.45 -20.12
C CYS A 164 -0.75 12.95 -19.06
N ARG A 165 -0.28 13.73 -18.09
CA ARG A 165 -1.09 14.38 -17.08
C ARG A 165 -0.90 15.89 -17.16
N LEU A 166 -2.00 16.65 -17.09
CA LEU A 166 -1.92 18.09 -16.88
C LEU A 166 -1.50 18.42 -15.44
N VAL A 167 -0.55 19.34 -15.32
CA VAL A 167 -0.02 19.81 -14.03
C VAL A 167 -0.01 21.34 -13.99
N ASN A 168 -0.19 21.90 -12.80
CA ASN A 168 -0.08 23.33 -12.55
C ASN A 168 1.23 23.66 -11.84
N GLU A 169 1.87 24.78 -12.22
CA GLU A 169 3.10 25.24 -11.60
C GLU A 169 2.82 26.07 -10.34
N GLU A 170 3.63 25.88 -9.30
CA GLU A 170 3.72 26.70 -8.07
C GLU A 170 2.49 26.75 -7.16
N SER A 171 1.29 26.42 -7.66
CA SER A 171 0.02 26.54 -6.93
C SER A 171 -0.98 25.45 -7.29
N LYS A 172 -1.99 25.26 -6.43
CA LYS A 172 -3.20 24.48 -6.76
C LYS A 172 -4.25 25.31 -7.50
N GLU A 173 -4.09 26.64 -7.55
CA GLU A 173 -4.96 27.59 -8.27
C GLU A 173 -4.40 27.87 -9.66
N VAL A 174 -5.25 27.76 -10.68
CA VAL A 174 -4.91 28.19 -12.04
C VAL A 174 -5.25 29.69 -12.20
N PRO A 175 -4.25 30.59 -12.35
CA PRO A 175 -4.43 32.04 -12.13
C PRO A 175 -5.13 32.79 -13.28
N ASP A 176 -5.10 32.28 -14.51
CA ASP A 176 -5.55 33.00 -15.72
C ASP A 176 -6.80 32.41 -16.40
N VAL A 177 -7.56 31.64 -15.62
CA VAL A 177 -8.75 30.97 -16.13
C VAL A 177 -9.88 31.97 -16.45
N GLY A 178 -10.24 32.08 -17.74
CA GLY A 178 -11.34 32.94 -18.22
C GLY A 178 -10.93 34.11 -19.13
N LYS A 179 -9.65 34.22 -19.50
CA LYS A 179 -9.12 35.25 -20.41
C LYS A 179 -8.73 34.72 -21.80
N CYS A 180 -8.99 33.44 -22.07
CA CYS A 180 -8.54 32.73 -23.26
C CYS A 180 -9.76 32.29 -24.07
N ASP A 181 -9.81 32.68 -25.35
CA ASP A 181 -10.86 32.31 -26.31
C ASP A 181 -10.48 31.02 -27.09
N ASP A 182 -9.47 30.26 -26.65
CA ASP A 182 -8.94 29.10 -27.38
C ASP A 182 -9.57 27.77 -26.94
N ASP A 183 -9.83 26.90 -27.92
CA ASP A 183 -10.38 25.57 -27.72
C ASP A 183 -9.25 24.54 -27.44
N MET A 184 -8.74 24.54 -26.20
CA MET A 184 -7.52 23.78 -25.81
C MET A 184 -7.64 22.27 -26.05
N MET A 185 -8.62 21.58 -25.42
CA MET A 185 -8.82 20.15 -25.66
C MET A 185 -9.29 19.83 -27.07
N ALA A 186 -9.97 20.75 -27.75
CA ALA A 186 -10.31 20.53 -29.15
C ALA A 186 -9.04 20.42 -30.01
N THR A 187 -8.03 21.24 -29.74
CA THR A 187 -6.73 21.15 -30.43
C THR A 187 -6.05 19.79 -30.20
N VAL A 188 -6.16 19.25 -28.98
CA VAL A 188 -5.64 17.90 -28.65
C VAL A 188 -6.41 16.83 -29.43
N PHE A 189 -7.75 16.83 -29.36
CA PHE A 189 -8.56 15.83 -30.05
C PHE A 189 -8.50 15.94 -31.58
N ASP A 190 -8.41 17.15 -32.15
CA ASP A 190 -8.13 17.38 -33.58
C ASP A 190 -6.82 16.68 -33.96
N SER A 191 -5.74 16.90 -33.20
CA SER A 191 -4.42 16.31 -33.47
C SER A 191 -4.42 14.78 -33.35
N LEU A 192 -5.07 14.22 -32.32
CA LEU A 192 -5.19 12.77 -32.15
C LEU A 192 -6.07 12.12 -33.23
N THR A 193 -7.12 12.82 -33.67
CA THR A 193 -8.01 12.36 -34.74
C THR A 193 -7.29 12.36 -36.09
N GLU A 194 -6.60 13.45 -36.42
CA GLU A 194 -5.79 13.56 -37.65
C GLU A 194 -4.66 12.51 -37.69
N ALA A 195 -4.07 12.19 -36.54
CA ALA A 195 -3.05 11.14 -36.42
C ALA A 195 -3.64 9.71 -36.42
N CYS A 196 -4.97 9.56 -36.33
CA CYS A 196 -5.64 8.27 -36.12
C CYS A 196 -5.09 7.52 -34.89
N GLU A 197 -4.76 8.25 -33.82
CA GLU A 197 -4.17 7.70 -32.60
C GLU A 197 -5.28 7.08 -31.72
N PRO A 198 -5.17 5.81 -31.27
CA PRO A 198 -6.05 5.26 -30.25
C PRO A 198 -5.68 5.83 -28.88
N PHE A 199 -6.66 6.28 -28.10
CA PHE A 199 -6.40 6.88 -26.78
C PHE A 199 -7.56 6.73 -25.81
N VAL A 200 -7.29 6.97 -24.52
CA VAL A 200 -8.30 7.28 -23.51
C VAL A 200 -7.91 8.56 -22.79
N HIS A 201 -8.81 9.54 -22.80
CA HIS A 201 -8.73 10.74 -21.98
C HIS A 201 -9.63 10.57 -20.75
N GLN A 202 -9.10 10.89 -19.57
CA GLN A 202 -9.84 10.87 -18.31
C GLN A 202 -9.85 12.27 -17.71
N LEU A 203 -11.06 12.76 -17.40
CA LEU A 203 -11.29 13.98 -16.65
C LEU A 203 -12.07 13.64 -15.38
N LEU A 204 -11.52 13.98 -14.22
CA LEU A 204 -12.20 13.90 -12.93
C LEU A 204 -12.51 15.32 -12.47
N ALA A 205 -13.79 15.60 -12.21
CA ALA A 205 -14.26 16.90 -11.74
C ALA A 205 -15.01 16.76 -10.42
N GLU A 206 -14.52 17.41 -9.38
CA GLU A 206 -15.10 17.37 -8.04
C GLU A 206 -15.57 18.77 -7.60
N PRO A 207 -16.81 18.91 -7.08
CA PRO A 207 -17.30 20.17 -6.58
C PRO A 207 -16.55 20.60 -5.31
N GLY A 208 -16.18 21.88 -5.25
CA GLY A 208 -15.67 22.55 -4.06
C GLY A 208 -16.38 23.90 -3.85
N ASP A 209 -16.04 24.63 -2.79
CA ASP A 209 -16.68 25.91 -2.45
C ASP A 209 -16.49 26.96 -3.57
N GLY A 210 -17.50 27.05 -4.46
CA GLY A 210 -17.51 27.91 -5.64
C GLY A 210 -16.52 27.51 -6.76
N LYS A 211 -15.92 26.31 -6.69
CA LYS A 211 -14.81 25.85 -7.56
C LYS A 211 -15.01 24.40 -8.00
N LEU A 212 -14.25 23.97 -9.01
CA LEU A 212 -14.10 22.55 -9.40
C LEU A 212 -12.65 22.12 -9.23
N HIS A 213 -12.40 21.04 -8.49
CA HIS A 213 -11.11 20.37 -8.47
C HIS A 213 -11.01 19.42 -9.66
N LEU A 214 -9.94 19.54 -10.43
CA LEU A 214 -9.72 18.77 -11.66
C LEU A 214 -8.50 17.87 -11.58
N THR A 215 -8.62 16.72 -12.23
CA THR A 215 -7.52 15.87 -12.69
C THR A 215 -7.78 15.51 -14.14
N SER A 216 -6.80 15.74 -15.02
CA SER A 216 -6.90 15.46 -16.46
C SER A 216 -5.70 14.65 -16.93
N ARG A 217 -5.97 13.52 -17.59
CA ARG A 217 -4.97 12.58 -18.09
C ARG A 217 -5.31 12.11 -19.49
N LEU A 218 -4.31 11.80 -20.29
CA LEU A 218 -4.44 11.26 -21.64
C LEU A 218 -3.45 10.10 -21.81
N ALA A 219 -3.98 8.90 -22.02
CA ALA A 219 -3.23 7.70 -22.33
C ALA A 219 -3.31 7.41 -23.84
N PRO A 220 -2.26 7.71 -24.63
CA PRO A 220 -2.14 7.22 -26.01
C PRO A 220 -1.78 5.72 -26.02
N LEU A 221 -2.33 4.98 -26.97
CA LEU A 221 -2.36 3.51 -26.95
C LEU A 221 -1.72 2.87 -28.18
N SER A 222 -1.13 3.67 -29.08
CA SER A 222 -0.24 3.14 -30.11
C SER A 222 0.97 2.45 -29.48
N PRO A 223 1.57 1.42 -30.13
CA PRO A 223 2.73 0.71 -29.60
C PRO A 223 3.91 1.61 -29.22
N ASP A 224 4.06 2.73 -29.93
CA ASP A 224 5.08 3.75 -29.68
C ASP A 224 4.89 4.50 -28.36
N TYR A 225 3.81 4.29 -27.61
CA TYR A 225 3.63 4.86 -26.27
C TYR A 225 3.77 3.84 -25.15
N THR A 226 4.05 2.58 -25.47
CA THR A 226 4.37 1.56 -24.47
C THR A 226 5.58 2.00 -23.67
N TYR A 227 5.51 1.85 -22.35
CA TYR A 227 6.57 2.23 -21.45
C TYR A 227 7.84 1.40 -21.74
N GLU A 228 8.95 2.10 -22.04
CA GLU A 228 10.26 1.49 -22.34
C GLU A 228 11.38 2.05 -21.43
N GLY A 229 11.05 2.59 -20.25
CA GLY A 229 12.01 3.18 -19.32
C GLY A 229 12.86 4.29 -19.95
N ASP A 230 14.19 4.23 -19.78
CA ASP A 230 15.15 5.22 -20.30
C ASP A 230 15.03 5.48 -21.82
N ARG A 231 14.62 4.47 -22.59
CA ARG A 231 14.41 4.62 -24.04
C ARG A 231 13.16 5.42 -24.33
N GLY A 232 12.08 5.14 -23.61
CA GLY A 232 10.83 5.92 -23.68
C GLY A 232 11.06 7.37 -23.26
N LEU A 233 11.87 7.58 -22.22
CA LEU A 233 12.21 8.90 -21.71
C LEU A 233 13.02 9.71 -22.72
N ALA A 234 14.08 9.12 -23.29
CA ALA A 234 14.88 9.77 -24.31
C ALA A 234 14.02 10.14 -25.53
N ARG A 235 13.13 9.24 -25.96
CA ARG A 235 12.19 9.51 -27.05
C ARG A 235 11.26 10.68 -26.71
N LEU A 236 10.60 10.66 -25.55
CA LEU A 236 9.67 11.74 -25.12
C LEU A 236 10.35 13.11 -25.06
N ILE A 237 11.61 13.18 -24.61
CA ILE A 237 12.38 14.43 -24.57
C ILE A 237 12.74 14.94 -25.98
N THR A 238 12.98 14.03 -26.94
CA THR A 238 13.44 14.41 -28.29
C THR A 238 12.37 14.54 -29.35
N GLU A 239 11.33 13.70 -29.26
CA GLU A 239 10.29 13.52 -30.25
C GLU A 239 9.01 14.04 -29.61
N GLU A 240 8.77 15.32 -29.81
CA GLU A 240 7.55 16.00 -29.37
C GLU A 240 6.31 15.23 -29.82
N GLY A 241 5.53 14.70 -28.86
CA GLY A 241 4.40 13.80 -29.15
C GLY A 241 3.06 14.53 -29.30
N ASN A 242 2.19 14.00 -30.18
CA ASN A 242 0.81 14.52 -30.39
C ASN A 242 -0.10 14.36 -29.16
N ALA A 243 0.28 13.53 -28.19
CA ALA A 243 -0.46 13.26 -26.96
C ALA A 243 -0.05 14.16 -25.77
N ASP A 244 0.75 15.20 -26.00
CA ASP A 244 1.14 16.15 -24.95
C ASP A 244 0.03 17.19 -24.68
N LEU A 245 -0.62 17.05 -23.52
CA LEU A 245 -1.65 18.00 -23.06
C LEU A 245 -1.09 19.39 -22.73
N GLY A 246 0.21 19.55 -22.48
CA GLY A 246 0.77 20.79 -21.97
C GLY A 246 0.71 21.96 -22.96
N ARG A 247 1.01 21.71 -24.25
CA ARG A 247 1.15 22.79 -25.25
C ARG A 247 -0.12 23.61 -25.45
N PRO A 248 -1.31 23.00 -25.63
CA PRO A 248 -2.52 23.79 -25.82
C PRO A 248 -2.91 24.56 -24.55
N PHE A 249 -2.45 24.08 -23.38
CA PHE A 249 -2.82 24.57 -22.05
C PHE A 249 -1.85 25.61 -21.46
N GLU A 250 -0.70 25.84 -22.09
CA GLU A 250 0.30 26.84 -21.67
C GLU A 250 -0.32 28.24 -21.46
N LYS A 251 -1.31 28.61 -22.29
CA LYS A 251 -1.97 29.92 -22.25
C LYS A 251 -2.79 30.18 -20.98
N VAL A 252 -3.17 29.15 -20.24
CA VAL A 252 -3.84 29.27 -18.92
C VAL A 252 -2.89 28.96 -17.77
N GLY A 253 -1.59 28.82 -18.03
CA GLY A 253 -0.57 28.54 -17.02
C GLY A 253 -0.50 27.07 -16.61
N LEU A 254 -1.02 26.16 -17.43
CA LEU A 254 -0.93 24.72 -17.22
C LEU A 254 0.12 24.11 -18.16
N THR A 255 0.81 23.08 -17.68
CA THR A 255 1.75 22.27 -18.47
C THR A 255 1.43 20.78 -18.30
N SER A 256 2.32 19.90 -18.74
CA SER A 256 2.18 18.46 -18.53
C SER A 256 3.38 17.86 -17.82
N ASN A 257 3.22 16.66 -17.25
CA ASN A 257 4.35 15.90 -16.72
C ASN A 257 5.44 15.62 -17.77
N PHE A 258 5.09 15.56 -19.06
CA PHE A 258 6.05 15.37 -20.15
C PHE A 258 6.97 16.59 -20.35
N ASN A 259 6.54 17.77 -19.93
CA ASN A 259 7.27 19.03 -20.13
C ASN A 259 8.06 19.48 -18.89
N ILE A 260 8.16 18.64 -17.86
CA ILE A 260 8.97 18.92 -16.67
C ILE A 260 10.47 18.83 -17.06
N PRO A 261 11.30 19.81 -16.68
CA PRO A 261 12.70 19.94 -17.13
C PRO A 261 13.62 18.90 -16.46
N VAL A 262 13.46 17.63 -16.86
CA VAL A 262 14.27 16.51 -16.37
C VAL A 262 15.63 16.42 -17.07
N ASP A 263 15.77 17.02 -18.26
CA ASP A 263 16.98 17.03 -19.07
C ASP A 263 18.15 17.74 -18.38
N GLU A 264 17.90 18.75 -17.54
CA GLU A 264 18.93 19.38 -16.71
C GLU A 264 19.66 18.35 -15.81
N TYR A 265 18.91 17.36 -15.33
CA TYR A 265 19.38 16.31 -14.43
C TYR A 265 19.97 15.10 -15.13
N LEU A 266 20.02 15.08 -16.48
CA LEU A 266 20.41 13.92 -17.26
C LEU A 266 21.51 14.23 -18.29
N HIS A 267 22.30 13.22 -18.58
CA HIS A 267 23.20 13.13 -19.72
C HIS A 267 22.64 12.08 -20.66
N ILE A 268 22.07 12.55 -21.78
CA ILE A 268 21.54 11.68 -22.83
C ILE A 268 22.58 11.60 -23.95
N LYS A 269 23.02 10.39 -24.27
CA LYS A 269 23.86 10.14 -25.46
C LYS A 269 23.05 9.39 -26.51
N TYR A 270 23.19 9.85 -27.74
CA TYR A 270 22.60 9.26 -28.93
C TYR A 270 23.69 8.52 -29.69
N ASP A 271 23.81 7.22 -29.46
CA ASP A 271 24.75 6.37 -30.18
C ASP A 271 24.04 5.83 -31.43
N GLN A 272 24.38 6.38 -32.61
CA GLN A 272 23.88 5.85 -33.88
C GLN A 272 24.61 4.54 -34.20
N HIS A 273 23.88 3.42 -34.29
CA HIS A 273 24.39 2.17 -34.82
C HIS A 273 23.51 1.61 -35.96
N ILE A 274 24.14 0.81 -36.81
CA ILE A 274 23.72 0.38 -38.15
C ILE A 274 22.37 -0.36 -38.13
N ASN A 275 21.53 -0.14 -39.17
CA ASN A 275 20.15 -0.64 -39.40
C ASN A 275 18.99 0.25 -38.90
N GLY A 276 19.20 1.56 -38.73
CA GLY A 276 18.12 2.52 -38.53
C GLY A 276 17.47 2.53 -37.13
N ARG A 277 18.01 1.76 -36.17
CA ARG A 277 17.63 1.85 -34.75
C ARG A 277 18.62 2.75 -34.01
N THR A 278 18.13 3.84 -33.44
CA THR A 278 18.90 4.71 -32.54
C THR A 278 19.02 4.01 -31.18
N THR A 279 20.24 3.85 -30.67
CA THR A 279 20.47 3.41 -29.29
C THR A 279 20.74 4.63 -28.42
N TYR A 280 20.13 4.65 -27.23
CA TYR A 280 20.19 5.75 -26.30
C TYR A 280 20.85 5.28 -25.00
N SER A 281 21.64 6.13 -24.37
CA SER A 281 22.04 5.93 -22.98
C SER A 281 21.67 7.16 -22.18
N VAL A 282 20.87 6.97 -21.13
CA VAL A 282 20.55 8.02 -20.15
C VAL A 282 21.43 7.77 -18.92
N SER A 283 22.04 8.83 -18.41
CA SER A 283 22.81 8.77 -17.16
C SER A 283 22.59 10.04 -16.35
N ILE A 284 22.68 9.96 -15.03
CA ILE A 284 22.36 11.09 -14.15
C ILE A 284 23.50 12.12 -14.18
N ASN A 285 23.13 13.39 -14.34
CA ASN A 285 24.03 14.53 -14.24
C ASN A 285 24.29 14.88 -12.77
N ASP A 286 25.36 14.32 -12.21
CA ASP A 286 25.83 14.58 -10.84
C ASP A 286 26.17 16.07 -10.57
N ALA A 287 26.33 16.90 -11.61
CA ALA A 287 26.64 18.32 -11.46
C ALA A 287 25.44 19.15 -10.94
N MET A 288 24.20 18.66 -11.15
CA MET A 288 22.98 19.30 -10.64
C MET A 288 22.65 18.93 -9.19
N ARG A 289 23.50 18.15 -8.53
CA ARG A 289 23.32 17.73 -7.15
C ARG A 289 23.39 18.92 -6.19
N LYS A 290 22.38 19.06 -5.32
CA LYS A 290 22.37 20.09 -4.26
C LYS A 290 23.47 19.80 -3.23
N ARG A 291 24.03 20.85 -2.62
CA ARG A 291 25.19 20.80 -1.70
C ARG A 291 25.06 19.79 -0.55
N TYR A 292 23.84 19.52 -0.09
CA TYR A 292 23.56 18.65 1.06
C TYR A 292 22.99 17.28 0.67
N ASP A 293 22.78 17.01 -0.62
CA ASP A 293 22.31 15.71 -1.10
C ASP A 293 23.50 14.75 -1.28
N THR A 294 23.36 13.53 -0.78
CA THR A 294 24.28 12.43 -1.15
C THR A 294 24.11 12.06 -2.62
N ARG A 295 25.09 11.34 -3.21
CA ARG A 295 24.93 10.81 -4.58
C ARG A 295 23.72 9.88 -4.71
N LEU A 296 23.46 9.08 -3.67
CA LEU A 296 22.32 8.16 -3.64
C LEU A 296 21.00 8.91 -3.59
N GLN A 297 20.88 9.93 -2.73
CA GLN A 297 19.68 10.77 -2.66
C GLN A 297 19.43 11.56 -3.96
N HIS A 298 20.49 12.10 -4.57
CA HIS A 298 20.41 12.75 -5.89
C HIS A 298 19.92 11.78 -6.96
N ARG A 299 20.51 10.58 -7.00
CA ARG A 299 20.08 9.51 -7.91
C ARG A 299 18.61 9.15 -7.71
N ARG A 300 18.18 8.89 -6.47
CA ARG A 300 16.78 8.57 -6.14
C ARG A 300 15.83 9.66 -6.62
N LYS A 301 16.10 10.93 -6.28
CA LYS A 301 15.27 12.08 -6.71
C LYS A 301 15.14 12.16 -8.23
N VAL A 302 16.24 11.97 -8.96
CA VAL A 302 16.22 12.01 -10.43
C VAL A 302 15.48 10.80 -11.01
N GLU A 303 15.64 9.60 -10.46
CA GLU A 303 14.87 8.43 -10.89
C GLU A 303 13.36 8.58 -10.63
N THR A 304 12.96 9.09 -9.46
CA THR A 304 11.54 9.37 -9.19
C THR A 304 10.98 10.46 -10.12
N LEU A 305 11.77 11.49 -10.44
CA LEU A 305 11.39 12.50 -11.43
C LEU A 305 11.22 11.89 -12.83
N LYS A 306 12.10 10.96 -13.23
CA LYS A 306 11.97 10.24 -14.52
C LYS A 306 10.67 9.47 -14.58
N GLU A 307 10.30 8.73 -13.53
CA GLU A 307 9.04 7.99 -13.48
C GLU A 307 7.83 8.92 -13.57
N ALA A 308 7.85 10.05 -12.85
CA ALA A 308 6.79 11.05 -12.91
C ALA A 308 6.63 11.66 -14.31
N VAL A 309 7.75 11.93 -15.01
CA VAL A 309 7.77 12.41 -16.40
C VAL A 309 7.27 11.34 -17.36
N LEU A 310 7.68 10.07 -17.19
CA LEU A 310 7.25 8.97 -18.03
C LEU A 310 5.74 8.67 -17.88
N GLY A 311 5.16 8.98 -16.72
CA GLY A 311 3.72 8.84 -16.48
C GLY A 311 3.23 7.39 -16.47
N HIS A 312 4.10 6.44 -16.14
CA HIS A 312 3.80 5.01 -16.07
C HIS A 312 2.68 4.73 -15.06
N THR A 313 2.84 5.22 -13.83
CA THR A 313 1.89 5.05 -12.73
C THR A 313 0.55 5.75 -12.98
N GLU A 314 0.52 6.78 -13.84
CA GLU A 314 -0.72 7.47 -14.21
C GLU A 314 -1.65 6.59 -15.06
N PHE A 315 -1.12 5.61 -15.80
CA PHE A 315 -1.92 4.65 -16.56
C PHE A 315 -2.71 3.74 -15.62
N GLY A 316 -2.05 3.14 -14.63
CA GLY A 316 -2.71 2.33 -13.59
C GLY A 316 -3.74 3.14 -12.80
N ARG A 317 -3.45 4.41 -12.48
CA ARG A 317 -4.43 5.31 -11.83
C ARG A 317 -5.63 5.61 -12.72
N LEU A 318 -5.45 5.73 -14.04
CA LEU A 318 -6.54 5.89 -15.01
C LEU A 318 -7.45 4.67 -15.02
N LEU A 319 -6.87 3.46 -15.14
CA LEU A 319 -7.63 2.19 -15.12
C LEU A 319 -8.48 2.07 -13.85
N ARG A 320 -7.97 2.53 -12.70
CA ARG A 320 -8.66 2.51 -11.40
C ARG A 320 -9.58 3.70 -11.11
N GLY A 321 -9.53 4.78 -11.90
CA GLY A 321 -10.34 5.98 -11.66
C GLY A 321 -9.84 6.85 -10.49
N ALA A 322 -8.58 6.69 -10.09
CA ALA A 322 -8.02 7.34 -8.91
C ALA A 322 -7.56 8.78 -9.21
N ALA A 323 -7.92 9.77 -8.39
CA ALA A 323 -7.52 11.17 -8.58
C ALA A 323 -6.09 11.53 -8.10
N GLY A 324 -5.42 10.61 -7.40
CA GLY A 324 -4.05 10.80 -6.87
C GLY A 324 -3.01 11.09 -7.94
N TRP A 325 -1.82 11.54 -7.54
CA TRP A 325 -0.70 11.86 -8.45
C TRP A 325 0.64 11.55 -7.78
N GLU A 326 1.70 11.48 -8.58
CA GLU A 326 3.05 11.25 -8.04
C GLU A 326 3.49 12.36 -7.07
N PRO A 327 3.81 12.04 -5.80
CA PRO A 327 4.28 13.04 -4.82
C PRO A 327 5.51 13.80 -5.28
N ALA A 328 6.39 13.16 -6.07
CA ALA A 328 7.59 13.76 -6.62
C ALA A 328 7.30 15.00 -7.49
N LEU A 329 6.13 15.08 -8.13
CA LEU A 329 5.73 16.29 -8.85
C LEU A 329 5.67 17.49 -7.90
N THR A 330 5.11 17.28 -6.70
CA THR A 330 4.96 18.34 -5.67
C THR A 330 6.32 18.80 -5.15
N GLU A 331 7.27 17.88 -4.97
CA GLU A 331 8.65 18.23 -4.57
C GLU A 331 9.37 19.12 -5.59
N HIS A 332 8.94 19.04 -6.85
CA HIS A 332 9.44 19.83 -7.97
C HIS A 332 8.55 21.05 -8.31
N GLY A 333 7.54 21.35 -7.48
CA GLY A 333 6.67 22.52 -7.64
C GLY A 333 5.52 22.34 -8.63
N TYR A 334 5.21 21.10 -9.02
CA TYR A 334 4.12 20.75 -9.94
C TYR A 334 2.97 20.07 -9.20
N TYR A 335 1.74 20.49 -9.48
CA TYR A 335 0.53 19.94 -8.85
C TYR A 335 -0.32 19.22 -9.89
N GLY A 336 -0.47 17.90 -9.74
CA GLY A 336 -1.31 17.09 -10.63
C GLY A 336 -2.82 17.31 -10.44
N ARG A 337 -3.23 17.86 -9.30
CA ARG A 337 -4.62 18.22 -9.01
C ARG A 337 -4.69 19.72 -8.70
N PHE A 338 -5.51 20.42 -9.45
CA PHE A 338 -5.67 21.87 -9.38
C PHE A 338 -7.15 22.23 -9.39
N TRP A 339 -7.49 23.47 -9.05
CA TRP A 339 -8.87 23.94 -9.06
C TRP A 339 -9.09 25.06 -10.08
N ILE A 340 -10.29 25.07 -10.66
CA ILE A 340 -10.74 26.06 -11.64
C ILE A 340 -12.12 26.63 -11.24
N PRO A 341 -12.49 27.83 -11.73
CA PRO A 341 -13.89 28.26 -11.72
C PRO A 341 -14.76 27.34 -12.60
N PRO A 342 -16.01 27.03 -12.21
CA PRO A 342 -16.90 26.16 -12.99
C PRO A 342 -17.12 26.61 -14.44
N ALA A 343 -17.04 27.92 -14.71
CA ALA A 343 -17.22 28.48 -16.06
C ALA A 343 -16.12 28.05 -17.06
N ALA A 344 -15.01 27.48 -16.58
CA ALA A 344 -13.88 27.10 -17.41
C ALA A 344 -13.71 25.59 -17.61
N ILE A 345 -14.67 24.79 -17.13
CA ILE A 345 -14.68 23.35 -17.37
C ILE A 345 -14.61 23.03 -18.86
N SER A 346 -15.15 23.91 -19.71
CA SER A 346 -15.16 23.74 -21.15
C SER A 346 -13.77 23.67 -21.80
N TYR A 347 -12.74 24.27 -21.20
CA TYR A 347 -11.37 24.15 -21.73
C TYR A 347 -10.89 22.69 -21.76
N PHE A 348 -11.46 21.83 -20.92
CA PHE A 348 -11.07 20.43 -20.72
C PHE A 348 -11.98 19.43 -21.44
N THR A 349 -13.03 19.88 -22.14
CA THR A 349 -14.09 18.98 -22.62
C THR A 349 -14.63 19.32 -24.02
N GLN A 350 -14.09 20.36 -24.67
CA GLN A 350 -14.73 21.00 -25.82
C GLN A 350 -14.85 20.13 -27.09
N ARG A 351 -16.00 20.35 -27.76
CA ARG A 351 -16.56 19.78 -29.03
C ARG A 351 -17.43 18.55 -28.88
N TYR A 352 -18.50 18.54 -29.67
CA TYR A 352 -19.52 17.49 -29.65
C TYR A 352 -18.98 16.19 -30.27
N ALA A 353 -18.60 16.16 -31.54
CA ALA A 353 -18.35 14.90 -32.24
C ALA A 353 -17.10 14.93 -33.10
N TYR A 354 -16.29 13.86 -33.00
CA TYR A 354 -15.24 13.52 -33.94
C TYR A 354 -15.60 12.21 -34.62
N TYR A 355 -15.38 12.15 -35.93
CA TYR A 355 -15.63 10.99 -36.78
C TYR A 355 -14.32 10.57 -37.41
N TYR A 356 -14.09 9.27 -37.44
CA TYR A 356 -12.89 8.68 -38.02
C TYR A 356 -13.26 7.94 -39.29
N ASP A 357 -12.53 8.21 -40.37
CA ASP A 357 -12.62 7.48 -41.64
C ASP A 357 -11.86 6.14 -41.58
N GLN A 358 -10.97 5.98 -40.61
CA GLN A 358 -10.20 4.77 -40.32
C GLN A 358 -10.31 4.42 -38.84
N ASN A 359 -10.44 3.13 -38.50
CA ASN A 359 -10.47 2.68 -37.12
C ASN A 359 -9.11 2.92 -36.41
N PRO A 360 -9.01 3.79 -35.39
CA PRO A 360 -7.74 4.07 -34.69
C PRO A 360 -7.11 2.84 -34.03
N TRP A 361 -7.94 1.86 -33.69
CA TRP A 361 -7.50 0.65 -32.99
C TRP A 361 -6.82 -0.37 -33.92
N ASP A 362 -6.97 -0.24 -35.25
CA ASP A 362 -6.34 -1.16 -36.20
C ASP A 362 -4.80 -1.06 -36.18
N ASN A 363 -4.26 0.09 -35.75
CA ASN A 363 -2.83 0.34 -35.62
C ASN A 363 -2.26 -0.02 -34.23
N SER A 364 -3.07 -0.57 -33.32
CA SER A 364 -2.63 -1.08 -32.02
C SER A 364 -2.81 -2.59 -31.93
N PRO A 365 -1.87 -3.42 -32.45
CA PRO A 365 -2.06 -4.86 -32.62
C PRO A 365 -2.17 -5.66 -31.32
N VAL A 366 -1.92 -5.02 -30.17
CA VAL A 366 -1.93 -5.65 -28.84
C VAL A 366 -3.13 -5.20 -28.01
N ARG A 367 -3.64 -3.97 -28.22
CA ARG A 367 -4.69 -3.36 -27.40
C ARG A 367 -6.00 -3.26 -28.18
N GLY A 368 -7.11 -3.38 -27.46
CA GLY A 368 -8.46 -3.21 -28.00
C GLY A 368 -9.15 -1.97 -27.45
N ALA A 369 -10.21 -1.52 -28.15
CA ALA A 369 -11.05 -0.43 -27.67
C ALA A 369 -11.78 -0.80 -26.37
N PRO A 370 -12.06 0.18 -25.49
CA PRO A 370 -13.00 -0.02 -24.38
C PRO A 370 -14.34 -0.60 -24.86
N VAL A 371 -14.90 -1.54 -24.08
CA VAL A 371 -16.12 -2.26 -24.45
C VAL A 371 -17.27 -1.80 -23.58
N PHE A 372 -18.21 -1.07 -24.17
CA PHE A 372 -19.46 -0.68 -23.52
C PHE A 372 -20.56 -1.73 -23.73
N ILE A 373 -21.16 -2.18 -22.63
CA ILE A 373 -22.23 -3.18 -22.59
C ILE A 373 -23.52 -2.50 -22.09
N PRO A 374 -24.51 -2.23 -22.95
CA PRO A 374 -25.75 -1.58 -22.54
C PRO A 374 -26.62 -2.50 -21.67
N VAL A 375 -27.29 -1.93 -20.66
CA VAL A 375 -28.19 -2.64 -19.74
C VAL A 375 -29.63 -2.10 -19.90
N SER A 376 -30.63 -2.99 -19.82
CA SER A 376 -32.05 -2.66 -19.96
C SER A 376 -32.54 -1.75 -18.84
N SER A 377 -33.24 -0.66 -19.18
CA SER A 377 -33.82 0.26 -18.19
C SER A 377 -34.93 -0.32 -17.32
N ASP A 378 -35.47 -1.49 -17.66
CA ASP A 378 -36.59 -2.15 -16.97
C ASP A 378 -36.15 -3.23 -15.95
N GLU A 379 -34.86 -3.59 -15.91
CA GLU A 379 -34.30 -4.54 -14.92
C GLU A 379 -33.85 -3.86 -13.61
N PHE A 380 -33.98 -2.53 -13.53
CA PHE A 380 -33.67 -1.76 -12.32
C PHE A 380 -34.84 -1.82 -11.34
N ASP A 381 -35.03 -2.96 -10.69
CA ASP A 381 -35.75 -3.00 -9.42
C ASP A 381 -34.92 -2.23 -8.39
N SER A 382 -35.56 -1.40 -7.57
CA SER A 382 -34.92 -0.53 -6.59
C SER A 382 -34.30 -1.27 -5.40
N HIS A 383 -33.86 -2.50 -5.61
CA HIS A 383 -32.87 -3.16 -4.78
C HIS A 383 -31.50 -2.64 -5.22
N THR A 384 -31.06 -1.57 -4.56
CA THR A 384 -29.63 -1.43 -4.37
C THR A 384 -29.22 -2.59 -3.46
N ASP A 385 -28.84 -3.72 -4.06
CA ASP A 385 -28.08 -4.77 -3.39
C ASP A 385 -26.73 -4.16 -2.97
N TRP A 386 -26.78 -3.44 -1.86
CA TRP A 386 -25.62 -3.14 -1.01
C TRP A 386 -25.64 -4.06 0.21
N ASP A 387 -26.27 -5.24 0.11
CA ASP A 387 -25.76 -6.35 0.88
C ASP A 387 -24.41 -6.67 0.26
N THR A 388 -23.37 -6.41 1.05
CA THR A 388 -22.08 -7.04 0.88
C THR A 388 -22.38 -8.51 0.62
N SER A 389 -22.08 -9.03 -0.57
CA SER A 389 -21.49 -10.36 -0.56
C SER A 389 -20.25 -10.17 0.30
N ALA A 390 -20.37 -10.50 1.60
CA ALA A 390 -19.21 -10.84 2.39
C ALA A 390 -18.38 -11.72 1.47
N ALA A 391 -17.12 -11.35 1.23
CA ALA A 391 -16.23 -12.16 0.41
C ALA A 391 -16.49 -13.62 0.81
N GLU A 392 -17.06 -14.39 -0.12
CA GLU A 392 -17.22 -15.82 0.13
C GLU A 392 -15.80 -16.31 0.20
N VAL A 393 -15.35 -16.58 1.43
CA VAL A 393 -14.08 -17.26 1.67
C VAL A 393 -14.16 -18.50 0.82
N ASP A 394 -13.30 -18.60 -0.19
CA ASP A 394 -13.26 -19.78 -1.05
C ASP A 394 -12.83 -20.96 -0.17
N LEU A 395 -13.82 -21.77 0.20
CA LEU A 395 -13.63 -22.93 1.07
C LEU A 395 -12.81 -24.02 0.37
N GLU A 396 -12.65 -23.98 -0.97
CA GLU A 396 -11.88 -24.96 -1.72
C GLU A 396 -10.36 -24.71 -1.65
N THR A 397 -9.92 -23.46 -1.40
CA THR A 397 -8.50 -23.07 -1.25
C THR A 397 -8.05 -22.91 0.20
N ARG A 398 -8.95 -23.15 1.16
CA ARG A 398 -8.69 -23.01 2.60
C ARG A 398 -7.70 -24.07 3.11
N HIS A 399 -6.56 -23.63 3.63
CA HIS A 399 -5.63 -24.47 4.37
C HIS A 399 -6.03 -24.52 5.85
N GLN A 400 -5.73 -25.62 6.56
CA GLN A 400 -6.09 -25.77 7.98
C GLN A 400 -5.41 -24.74 8.91
N THR A 401 -4.35 -24.08 8.43
CA THR A 401 -3.51 -23.12 9.15
C THR A 401 -3.95 -21.67 8.98
N ASP A 402 -4.94 -21.39 8.14
CA ASP A 402 -5.41 -20.05 7.74
C ASP A 402 -6.15 -19.23 8.82
N GLY A 403 -6.18 -19.69 10.07
CA GLY A 403 -6.88 -19.01 11.15
C GLY A 403 -8.42 -19.03 11.04
N SER A 404 -9.07 -18.10 11.75
CA SER A 404 -10.54 -17.97 11.76
C SER A 404 -11.05 -17.16 10.56
N ASP A 405 -12.32 -17.33 10.20
CA ASP A 405 -12.93 -16.61 9.07
C ASP A 405 -12.82 -15.08 9.26
N ASP A 406 -12.92 -14.59 10.50
CA ASP A 406 -12.77 -13.16 10.78
C ASP A 406 -11.32 -12.66 10.63
N HIS A 407 -10.32 -13.51 10.92
CA HIS A 407 -8.91 -13.22 10.67
C HIS A 407 -8.65 -13.09 9.17
N LEU A 408 -9.15 -14.03 8.36
CA LEU A 408 -9.05 -13.97 6.90
C LEU A 408 -9.73 -12.72 6.34
N ARG A 409 -10.94 -12.41 6.81
CA ARG A 409 -11.66 -11.20 6.40
C ARG A 409 -10.91 -9.92 6.78
N LEU A 410 -10.27 -9.87 7.95
CA LEU A 410 -9.42 -8.72 8.33
C LEU A 410 -8.27 -8.55 7.33
N GLY A 411 -7.61 -9.67 6.98
CA GLY A 411 -6.57 -9.69 5.97
C GLY A 411 -7.04 -9.23 4.60
N GLU A 412 -8.17 -9.72 4.11
CA GLU A 412 -8.74 -9.31 2.81
C GLU A 412 -9.14 -7.84 2.78
N ARG A 413 -9.74 -7.33 3.86
CA ARG A 413 -10.05 -5.90 4.01
C ARG A 413 -8.77 -5.06 3.97
N PHE A 414 -7.70 -5.50 4.63
CA PHE A 414 -6.42 -4.81 4.59
C PHE A 414 -5.74 -4.87 3.22
N MET A 415 -5.76 -6.01 2.53
CA MET A 415 -5.24 -6.10 1.16
C MET A 415 -5.98 -5.14 0.23
N THR A 416 -7.32 -5.10 0.33
CA THR A 416 -8.13 -4.14 -0.41
C THR A 416 -7.75 -2.70 -0.04
N PHE A 417 -7.48 -2.45 1.25
CA PHE A 417 -7.03 -1.17 1.75
C PHE A 417 -5.68 -0.74 1.13
N ALA A 418 -4.66 -1.60 1.17
CA ALA A 418 -3.32 -1.34 0.67
C ALA A 418 -3.28 -1.25 -0.87
N ARG A 419 -3.94 -2.16 -1.60
CA ARG A 419 -4.05 -2.12 -3.08
C ARG A 419 -4.69 -0.84 -3.58
N ALA A 420 -5.71 -0.34 -2.88
CA ALA A 420 -6.34 0.93 -3.24
C ALA A 420 -5.37 2.12 -3.13
N ARG A 421 -4.41 2.07 -2.20
CA ARG A 421 -3.34 3.07 -2.04
C ARG A 421 -2.16 2.86 -3.00
N GLY A 422 -2.18 1.80 -3.80
CA GLY A 422 -1.16 1.52 -4.82
C GLY A 422 -0.08 0.53 -4.37
N ASP A 423 -0.25 -0.13 -3.23
CA ASP A 423 0.67 -1.19 -2.81
C ASP A 423 0.38 -2.51 -3.52
N THR A 424 1.45 -3.18 -3.94
CA THR A 424 1.40 -4.56 -4.42
C THR A 424 1.45 -5.50 -3.22
N ILE A 425 0.29 -6.03 -2.83
CA ILE A 425 0.17 -6.97 -1.70
C ILE A 425 -0.53 -8.26 -2.15
N SER A 426 0.01 -9.38 -1.70
CA SER A 426 -0.50 -10.72 -1.99
C SER A 426 -0.59 -11.56 -0.74
N ARG A 427 -1.52 -12.52 -0.73
CA ARG A 427 -1.61 -13.52 0.32
C ARG A 427 -0.56 -14.59 0.06
N VAL A 428 0.14 -15.03 1.11
CA VAL A 428 1.09 -16.14 0.99
C VAL A 428 0.35 -17.46 1.19
N GLU A 429 0.56 -18.39 0.27
CA GLU A 429 0.00 -19.74 0.38
C GLU A 429 0.72 -20.51 1.49
N GLN A 430 -0.04 -21.01 2.46
CA GLN A 430 0.49 -21.70 3.63
C GLN A 430 0.75 -23.17 3.29
N ASP A 431 2.00 -23.63 3.37
CA ASP A 431 2.40 -25.03 3.09
C ASP A 431 2.56 -25.90 4.34
N GLY A 432 2.15 -25.37 5.51
CA GLY A 432 2.35 -25.98 6.82
C GLY A 432 3.66 -25.57 7.50
N THR A 433 4.51 -24.79 6.84
CA THR A 433 5.57 -24.01 7.49
C THR A 433 5.04 -22.64 7.91
N THR A 434 5.70 -21.97 8.86
CA THR A 434 5.22 -20.67 9.35
C THR A 434 5.71 -19.54 8.46
N LEU A 435 4.92 -19.24 7.43
CA LEU A 435 5.08 -18.12 6.50
C LEU A 435 4.23 -16.92 6.97
N PRO A 436 4.59 -15.67 6.61
CA PRO A 436 3.73 -14.53 6.90
C PRO A 436 2.36 -14.69 6.24
N ASP A 437 1.32 -14.07 6.81
CA ASP A 437 -0.02 -14.16 6.23
C ASP A 437 -0.09 -13.49 4.85
N GLN A 438 0.58 -12.36 4.71
CA GLN A 438 0.61 -11.54 3.50
C GLN A 438 1.99 -10.93 3.27
N GLU A 439 2.34 -10.74 2.01
CA GLU A 439 3.56 -10.04 1.58
C GLU A 439 3.19 -8.82 0.76
N LEU A 440 3.70 -7.66 1.20
CA LEU A 440 3.66 -6.40 0.48
C LEU A 440 5.02 -6.17 -0.17
N SER A 441 5.03 -6.06 -1.48
CA SER A 441 6.22 -5.69 -2.27
C SER A 441 6.34 -4.17 -2.32
N SER A 442 7.47 -3.63 -1.87
CA SER A 442 7.73 -2.20 -1.90
C SER A 442 8.53 -1.84 -3.17
N GLU A 443 7.92 -1.08 -4.09
CA GLU A 443 8.67 -0.57 -5.23
C GLU A 443 9.60 0.56 -4.74
N ASN A 444 10.92 0.33 -4.80
CA ASN A 444 11.97 1.24 -4.31
C ASN A 444 11.96 1.47 -2.78
N GLY A 445 11.42 0.54 -2.00
CA GLY A 445 11.36 0.65 -0.55
C GLY A 445 10.22 1.53 -0.01
N TYR A 446 9.38 2.12 -0.87
CA TYR A 446 8.26 2.96 -0.42
C TYR A 446 6.99 2.12 -0.22
N ILE A 447 6.31 2.32 0.91
CA ILE A 447 5.04 1.69 1.23
C ILE A 447 3.97 2.78 1.19
N ASN A 448 3.04 2.69 0.24
CA ASN A 448 2.00 3.71 0.04
C ASN A 448 1.02 3.75 1.21
N VAL A 449 0.69 2.61 1.81
CA VAL A 449 -0.23 2.51 2.93
C VAL A 449 0.27 3.20 4.20
N LEU A 450 1.59 3.32 4.35
CA LEU A 450 2.25 3.97 5.48
C LEU A 450 2.86 5.33 5.12
N GLU A 451 2.82 5.71 3.84
CA GLU A 451 3.52 6.87 3.28
C GLU A 451 5.01 6.97 3.69
N THR A 452 5.68 5.85 3.95
CA THR A 452 7.04 5.79 4.51
C THR A 452 8.00 4.96 3.65
N GLN A 453 9.30 5.19 3.81
CA GLN A 453 10.33 4.32 3.26
C GLN A 453 10.76 3.27 4.28
N THR A 454 10.93 2.05 3.80
CA THR A 454 11.54 0.93 4.50
C THR A 454 12.77 0.47 3.75
N ASP A 455 13.73 -0.09 4.46
CA ASP A 455 14.95 -0.63 3.87
C ASP A 455 14.74 -2.05 3.27
N SER A 456 13.53 -2.63 3.42
CA SER A 456 13.17 -3.97 2.96
C SER A 456 12.34 -3.96 1.66
N ASP A 457 12.76 -4.74 0.66
CA ASP A 457 12.05 -4.93 -0.61
C ASP A 457 10.71 -5.69 -0.43
N ILE A 458 10.62 -6.50 0.63
CA ILE A 458 9.44 -7.27 1.02
C ILE A 458 9.09 -6.92 2.47
N VAL A 459 7.83 -6.59 2.69
CA VAL A 459 7.27 -6.23 3.98
C VAL A 459 6.24 -7.29 4.35
N ASN A 460 6.42 -7.91 5.51
CA ASN A 460 5.45 -8.88 6.01
C ASN A 460 4.23 -8.14 6.56
N VAL A 461 3.04 -8.64 6.27
CA VAL A 461 1.78 -8.08 6.78
C VAL A 461 1.05 -9.19 7.53
N GLU A 462 0.79 -8.97 8.82
CA GLU A 462 0.22 -9.97 9.73
C GLU A 462 -1.11 -9.44 10.32
N PRO A 463 -2.27 -9.88 9.81
CA PRO A 463 -3.57 -9.58 10.38
C PRO A 463 -3.81 -10.31 11.72
N GLU A 464 -3.94 -9.57 12.81
CA GLU A 464 -4.06 -10.16 14.16
C GLU A 464 -5.47 -9.90 14.75
N TRP A 465 -6.42 -10.82 14.48
CA TRP A 465 -7.82 -10.71 14.94
C TRP A 465 -8.02 -11.09 16.42
N GLN A 466 -7.65 -12.32 16.80
CA GLN A 466 -7.79 -12.82 18.19
C GLN A 466 -6.46 -12.94 18.95
N ASN A 467 -5.34 -12.96 18.23
CA ASN A 467 -4.00 -13.08 18.80
C ASN A 467 -3.54 -11.82 19.55
N SER A 468 -4.27 -10.71 19.48
CA SER A 468 -4.09 -9.55 20.39
C SER A 468 -4.29 -9.90 21.88
N SER A 469 -4.83 -11.10 22.17
CA SER A 469 -4.89 -11.69 23.51
C SER A 469 -3.76 -12.69 23.82
N LYS A 470 -2.88 -12.97 22.85
CA LYS A 470 -1.72 -13.90 22.94
C LYS A 470 -0.44 -13.22 22.42
N PRO A 471 0.22 -12.38 23.26
CA PRO A 471 1.40 -11.61 22.85
C PRO A 471 2.54 -12.45 22.26
N ALA A 472 2.75 -13.68 22.76
CA ALA A 472 3.81 -14.57 22.27
C ALA A 472 3.71 -14.86 20.76
N ASN A 473 2.49 -14.96 20.20
CA ASN A 473 2.30 -15.21 18.77
C ASN A 473 2.72 -14.01 17.93
N ILE A 474 2.28 -12.80 18.33
CA ILE A 474 2.65 -11.53 17.68
C ILE A 474 4.17 -11.38 17.69
N LEU A 475 4.81 -11.60 18.84
CA LEU A 475 6.26 -11.49 18.99
C LEU A 475 6.99 -12.51 18.10
N THR A 476 6.53 -13.76 18.05
CA THR A 476 7.13 -14.81 17.21
C THR A 476 7.05 -14.47 15.71
N ASN A 477 5.93 -13.92 15.24
CA ASN A 477 5.77 -13.48 13.85
C ASN A 477 6.73 -12.33 13.51
N VAL A 478 6.87 -11.36 14.42
CA VAL A 478 7.81 -10.25 14.26
C VAL A 478 9.25 -10.74 14.25
N GLU A 479 9.63 -11.65 15.14
CA GLU A 479 10.98 -12.20 15.19
C GLU A 479 11.37 -12.92 13.90
N ARG A 480 10.44 -13.66 13.28
CA ARG A 480 10.68 -14.31 11.97
C ARG A 480 10.99 -13.29 10.88
N ALA A 481 10.27 -12.18 10.85
CA ALA A 481 10.49 -11.12 9.89
C ALA A 481 11.81 -10.38 10.14
N VAL A 482 12.10 -10.06 11.41
CA VAL A 482 13.39 -9.44 11.81
C VAL A 482 14.55 -10.36 11.44
N ALA A 483 14.43 -11.67 11.65
CA ALA A 483 15.44 -12.64 11.24
C ALA A 483 15.63 -12.73 9.72
N ALA A 484 14.64 -12.30 8.95
CA ALA A 484 14.70 -12.20 7.49
C ALA A 484 15.08 -10.79 6.99
N ASP A 485 15.43 -9.87 7.89
CA ASP A 485 15.71 -8.44 7.60
C ASP A 485 14.53 -7.74 6.90
N ARG A 486 13.31 -8.02 7.38
CA ARG A 486 12.05 -7.48 6.83
C ARG A 486 11.32 -6.61 7.85
N HIS A 487 10.70 -5.54 7.37
CA HIS A 487 9.75 -4.75 8.16
C HIS A 487 8.41 -5.48 8.29
N VAL A 488 7.69 -5.26 9.39
CA VAL A 488 6.37 -5.88 9.64
C VAL A 488 5.27 -4.84 9.80
N ILE A 489 4.15 -5.05 9.13
CA ILE A 489 2.90 -4.32 9.39
C ILE A 489 1.96 -5.26 10.14
N LEU A 490 1.70 -4.95 11.41
CA LEU A 490 0.70 -5.65 12.21
C LEU A 490 -0.66 -4.97 12.00
N VAL A 491 -1.66 -5.74 11.58
CA VAL A 491 -3.00 -5.21 11.28
C VAL A 491 -4.00 -5.71 12.30
N LEU A 492 -4.55 -4.82 13.11
CA LEU A 492 -5.39 -5.15 14.26
C LEU A 492 -6.86 -4.76 14.01
N SER A 493 -7.79 -5.43 14.69
CA SER A 493 -9.23 -5.19 14.52
C SER A 493 -9.75 -3.91 15.18
N SER A 494 -8.97 -3.28 16.04
CA SER A 494 -9.36 -2.06 16.75
C SER A 494 -8.17 -1.32 17.38
N GLN A 495 -8.38 -0.06 17.74
CA GLN A 495 -7.39 0.73 18.47
C GLN A 495 -7.02 0.10 19.82
N GLN A 496 -7.99 -0.52 20.51
CA GLN A 496 -7.74 -1.17 21.80
C GLN A 496 -6.81 -2.37 21.66
N THR A 497 -6.97 -3.15 20.59
CA THR A 497 -6.09 -4.29 20.30
C THR A 497 -4.71 -3.83 19.83
N ALA A 498 -4.62 -2.72 19.10
CA ALA A 498 -3.34 -2.08 18.75
C ALA A 498 -2.59 -1.57 19.98
N ASP A 499 -3.26 -0.96 20.97
CA ASP A 499 -2.62 -0.54 22.22
C ASP A 499 -2.04 -1.73 23.01
N ARG A 500 -2.72 -2.89 23.00
CA ARG A 500 -2.19 -4.11 23.62
C ARG A 500 -0.97 -4.65 22.88
N ALA A 501 -1.02 -4.70 21.54
CA ALA A 501 0.11 -5.10 20.72
C ALA A 501 1.31 -4.17 20.94
N TYR A 502 1.08 -2.85 20.93
CA TYR A 502 2.09 -1.83 21.23
C TYR A 502 2.79 -2.09 22.56
N LYS A 503 2.05 -2.39 23.64
CA LYS A 503 2.63 -2.67 24.96
C LYS A 503 3.55 -3.89 24.93
N ALA A 504 3.14 -4.96 24.25
CA ALA A 504 3.95 -6.17 24.09
C ALA A 504 5.19 -5.96 23.21
N LEU A 505 5.09 -5.14 22.16
CA LEU A 505 6.21 -4.85 21.26
C LEU A 505 7.19 -3.84 21.86
N ARG A 506 6.70 -2.94 22.72
CA ARG A 506 7.50 -1.98 23.47
C ARG A 506 8.42 -2.68 24.45
N ALA A 507 7.86 -3.58 25.26
CA ALA A 507 8.59 -4.41 26.21
C ALA A 507 8.17 -5.86 25.98
N THR A 508 9.10 -6.67 25.48
CA THR A 508 8.85 -8.04 25.00
C THR A 508 8.64 -9.08 26.11
N TYR A 509 8.33 -8.60 27.31
CA TYR A 509 8.01 -9.37 28.51
C TYR A 509 6.73 -8.83 29.17
N ASN A 510 6.15 -9.57 30.10
CA ASN A 510 4.88 -9.25 30.74
C ASN A 510 5.05 -8.26 31.92
N GLU A 511 5.86 -8.63 32.91
CA GLU A 511 6.11 -7.81 34.11
C GLU A 511 7.48 -8.13 34.72
N THR A 512 8.01 -7.22 35.54
CA THR A 512 9.24 -7.45 36.32
C THR A 512 8.91 -8.14 37.64
N THR A 513 9.70 -9.14 38.02
CA THR A 513 9.54 -9.94 39.25
C THR A 513 10.85 -10.02 40.03
N ASP A 514 10.80 -10.55 41.26
CA ASP A 514 12.00 -10.80 42.07
C ASP A 514 12.97 -11.83 41.43
N TYR A 515 12.50 -12.61 40.45
CA TYR A 515 13.27 -13.66 39.77
C TYR A 515 13.74 -13.28 38.36
N GLY A 516 13.46 -12.04 37.92
CA GLY A 516 13.72 -11.59 36.55
C GLY A 516 12.45 -11.07 35.88
N VAL A 517 12.47 -10.90 34.55
CA VAL A 517 11.28 -10.48 33.80
C VAL A 517 10.42 -11.68 33.45
N ARG A 518 9.11 -11.60 33.70
CA ARG A 518 8.16 -12.66 33.38
C ARG A 518 7.92 -12.74 31.89
N THR A 519 8.12 -13.90 31.28
CA THR A 519 7.92 -14.09 29.84
C THR A 519 6.43 -14.18 29.50
N TYR A 520 6.09 -13.90 28.24
CA TYR A 520 4.81 -14.35 27.69
C TYR A 520 4.81 -15.88 27.54
N GLN A 521 3.61 -16.49 27.51
CA GLN A 521 3.44 -17.95 27.40
C GLN A 521 3.06 -18.34 25.97
N GLY A 522 3.62 -19.46 25.51
CA GLY A 522 3.27 -20.12 24.25
C GLY A 522 2.38 -21.34 24.47
N ASP A 523 2.57 -22.36 23.64
CA ASP A 523 1.81 -23.61 23.68
C ASP A 523 2.24 -24.53 24.83
N PRO A 524 1.40 -25.52 25.21
CA PRO A 524 1.78 -26.55 26.19
C PRO A 524 3.09 -27.26 25.82
N ILE A 525 3.93 -27.53 26.82
CA ILE A 525 5.12 -28.36 26.62
C ILE A 525 4.66 -29.76 26.20
N PRO A 526 5.24 -30.36 25.13
CA PRO A 526 4.91 -31.71 24.71
C PRO A 526 5.13 -32.73 25.85
N PRO A 527 4.34 -33.82 25.91
CA PRO A 527 4.55 -34.85 26.92
C PRO A 527 5.97 -35.45 26.86
N ILE A 528 6.62 -35.57 28.02
CA ILE A 528 7.95 -36.16 28.20
C ILE A 528 7.74 -37.57 28.74
N ASP A 529 8.25 -38.58 28.04
CA ASP A 529 8.05 -40.00 28.37
C ASP A 529 6.57 -40.42 28.54
N GLY A 530 5.66 -39.72 27.86
CA GLY A 530 4.21 -39.95 27.93
C GLY A 530 3.50 -39.22 29.06
N GLU A 531 4.22 -38.44 29.88
CA GLU A 531 3.66 -37.63 30.95
C GLU A 531 3.65 -36.13 30.59
N MET A 532 2.55 -35.45 30.90
CA MET A 532 2.40 -34.01 30.72
C MET A 532 2.83 -33.28 32.00
N LEU A 533 3.56 -32.18 31.86
CA LEU A 533 3.89 -31.31 32.99
C LEU A 533 2.65 -30.51 33.39
N VAL A 534 2.36 -30.45 34.69
CA VAL A 534 1.19 -29.73 35.23
C VAL A 534 1.53 -28.87 36.44
N THR A 535 0.78 -27.78 36.59
CA THR A 535 0.83 -26.88 37.75
C THR A 535 -0.57 -26.63 38.30
N ARG A 536 -0.67 -26.32 39.60
CA ARG A 536 -1.93 -25.86 40.21
C ARG A 536 -2.21 -24.39 39.93
N ASP A 537 -1.20 -23.66 39.46
CA ASP A 537 -1.38 -22.29 39.03
C ASP A 537 -2.30 -22.24 37.79
N ASN A 538 -3.03 -21.13 37.65
CA ASN A 538 -3.90 -20.93 36.49
C ASN A 538 -3.10 -20.82 35.18
N GLU A 539 -1.81 -20.50 35.28
CA GLU A 539 -0.91 -20.27 34.15
C GLU A 539 0.55 -20.48 34.56
N SER A 540 1.43 -20.72 33.59
CA SER A 540 2.86 -21.00 33.87
C SER A 540 3.63 -19.71 34.15
N VAL A 541 4.43 -19.67 35.22
CA VAL A 541 5.21 -18.49 35.59
C VAL A 541 6.68 -18.71 35.24
N TRP A 542 7.04 -18.35 34.03
CA TRP A 542 8.42 -18.35 33.58
C TRP A 542 9.02 -16.95 33.67
N THR A 543 10.27 -16.85 34.11
CA THR A 543 11.02 -15.60 34.17
C THR A 543 12.40 -15.74 33.54
N LEU A 544 12.87 -14.67 32.89
CA LEU A 544 14.17 -14.56 32.24
C LEU A 544 15.02 -13.52 32.97
N THR A 545 16.25 -13.89 33.31
CA THR A 545 17.17 -13.04 34.06
C THR A 545 18.15 -12.29 33.15
N ALA A 546 18.80 -11.27 33.71
CA ALA A 546 19.84 -10.47 33.05
C ALA A 546 21.05 -11.29 32.54
N ASP A 547 21.31 -12.47 33.12
CA ASP A 547 22.36 -13.40 32.71
C ASP A 547 21.87 -14.49 31.74
N GLY A 548 20.64 -14.40 31.21
CA GLY A 548 20.11 -15.30 30.20
C GLY A 548 19.66 -16.66 30.74
N ILE A 549 19.25 -16.70 32.01
CA ILE A 549 18.72 -17.90 32.65
C ILE A 549 17.20 -17.83 32.70
N LEU A 550 16.58 -18.90 32.22
CA LEU A 550 15.14 -19.12 32.27
C LEU A 550 14.80 -19.90 33.54
N THR A 551 13.83 -19.41 34.31
CA THR A 551 13.37 -20.04 35.55
C THR A 551 11.86 -20.22 35.56
N HIS A 552 11.38 -21.41 35.97
CA HIS A 552 9.96 -21.67 36.20
C HIS A 552 9.67 -21.59 37.70
N VAL A 553 8.66 -20.81 38.08
CA VAL A 553 8.27 -20.60 39.47
C VAL A 553 6.89 -21.22 39.70
N VAL A 554 6.77 -22.06 40.72
CA VAL A 554 5.49 -22.67 41.15
C VAL A 554 5.38 -22.51 42.65
N ASP A 555 4.27 -21.93 43.13
CA ASP A 555 4.04 -21.62 44.55
C ASP A 555 5.15 -20.75 45.19
N GLY A 556 5.84 -19.92 44.39
CA GLY A 556 6.95 -19.06 44.84
C GLY A 556 8.32 -19.76 44.90
N ASP A 557 8.39 -21.06 44.57
CA ASP A 557 9.64 -21.80 44.48
C ASP A 557 10.11 -21.93 43.02
N VAL A 558 11.42 -21.79 42.79
CA VAL A 558 12.02 -22.08 41.48
C VAL A 558 12.09 -23.60 41.31
N VAL A 559 11.28 -24.14 40.40
CA VAL A 559 11.19 -25.59 40.12
C VAL A 559 11.97 -26.01 38.88
N THR A 560 12.30 -25.07 38.00
CA THR A 560 13.14 -25.31 36.82
C THR A 560 14.11 -24.15 36.65
N ARG A 561 15.36 -24.45 36.29
CA ARG A 561 16.38 -23.45 35.95
C ARG A 561 17.24 -23.97 34.80
N CYS A 562 17.28 -23.26 33.69
CA CYS A 562 18.02 -23.65 32.49
C CYS A 562 18.47 -22.42 31.68
N PRO A 563 19.45 -22.56 30.78
CA PRO A 563 19.73 -21.55 29.75
C PRO A 563 18.47 -21.23 28.93
N ALA A 564 18.35 -19.99 28.44
CA ALA A 564 17.18 -19.55 27.68
C ALA A 564 16.96 -20.27 26.33
N ASP A 565 18.01 -20.91 25.80
CA ASP A 565 18.03 -21.67 24.54
C ASP A 565 17.91 -23.20 24.76
N ALA A 566 17.67 -23.65 26.00
CA ALA A 566 17.59 -25.07 26.31
C ALA A 566 16.32 -25.73 25.72
N ASP A 567 16.46 -26.97 25.25
CA ASP A 567 15.32 -27.82 24.88
C ASP A 567 14.56 -28.23 26.16
N LEU A 568 13.36 -27.67 26.35
CA LEU A 568 12.52 -27.93 27.52
C LEU A 568 12.02 -29.37 27.60
N THR A 569 12.20 -30.20 26.58
CA THR A 569 11.88 -31.63 26.68
C THR A 569 13.03 -32.46 27.28
N GLU A 570 14.23 -31.89 27.36
CA GLU A 570 15.43 -32.55 27.93
C GLU A 570 15.82 -31.98 29.31
N VAL A 571 15.16 -30.92 29.77
CA VAL A 571 15.42 -30.28 31.06
C VAL A 571 14.74 -31.03 32.20
N ASP A 572 15.41 -31.10 33.35
CA ASP A 572 14.83 -31.64 34.57
C ASP A 572 13.82 -30.64 35.17
N HIS A 573 12.54 -31.03 35.19
CA HIS A 573 11.46 -30.21 35.71
C HIS A 573 11.02 -30.69 37.09
N GLY A 574 11.13 -29.80 38.10
CA GLY A 574 10.54 -30.04 39.43
C GLY A 574 9.02 -29.83 39.51
N CYS A 575 8.29 -30.03 38.40
CA CYS A 575 6.84 -29.86 38.32
C CYS A 575 6.11 -31.15 38.68
N ALA A 576 4.80 -31.05 38.95
CA ALA A 576 3.95 -32.24 38.97
C ALA A 576 3.78 -32.79 37.54
N THR A 577 3.56 -34.09 37.41
CA THR A 577 3.30 -34.74 36.12
C THR A 577 1.91 -35.35 36.08
N ALA A 578 1.33 -35.49 34.90
CA ALA A 578 0.05 -36.17 34.72
C ALA A 578 0.04 -37.03 33.47
N HIS A 579 -0.75 -38.09 33.46
CA HIS A 579 -1.03 -38.87 32.25
C HIS A 579 -2.49 -39.32 32.23
N ASN A 580 -2.98 -39.67 31.04
CA ASN A 580 -4.36 -40.14 30.84
C ASN A 580 -4.37 -41.66 30.61
N GLU A 581 -5.12 -42.38 31.44
CA GLU A 581 -5.42 -43.80 31.24
C GLU A 581 -6.94 -43.96 31.10
N ASP A 582 -7.39 -44.35 29.89
CA ASP A 582 -8.80 -44.65 29.60
C ASP A 582 -9.83 -43.57 30.04
N GLY A 583 -9.44 -42.29 29.95
CA GLY A 583 -10.29 -41.15 30.33
C GLY A 583 -10.14 -40.69 31.79
N THR A 584 -9.34 -41.41 32.58
CA THR A 584 -8.96 -41.03 33.94
C THR A 584 -7.59 -40.33 33.91
N TYR A 585 -7.49 -39.19 34.57
CA TYR A 585 -6.23 -38.45 34.70
C TYR A 585 -5.57 -38.81 36.04
N ILE A 586 -4.32 -39.25 35.97
CA ILE A 586 -3.50 -39.57 37.13
C ILE A 586 -2.42 -38.51 37.23
N VAL A 587 -2.33 -37.85 38.38
CA VAL A 587 -1.35 -36.78 38.65
C VAL A 587 -0.38 -37.25 39.72
N THR A 588 0.91 -37.12 39.48
CA THR A 588 1.99 -37.26 40.47
C THR A 588 2.42 -35.87 40.90
N THR A 589 2.16 -35.51 42.15
CA THR A 589 2.53 -34.18 42.69
C THR A 589 4.05 -34.07 42.91
N ARG A 590 4.52 -32.85 43.17
CA ARG A 590 5.93 -32.55 43.51
C ARG A 590 6.43 -33.29 44.77
N ASP A 591 5.51 -33.69 45.64
CA ASP A 591 5.78 -34.43 46.89
C ASP A 591 5.58 -35.95 46.71
N ASP A 592 5.55 -36.44 45.46
CA ASP A 592 5.30 -37.85 45.09
C ASP A 592 3.91 -38.39 45.52
N GLU A 593 2.91 -37.52 45.70
CA GLU A 593 1.53 -37.96 45.96
C GLU A 593 0.80 -38.26 44.64
N THR A 594 0.07 -39.37 44.59
CA THR A 594 -0.78 -39.70 43.44
C THR A 594 -2.22 -39.24 43.66
N LEU A 595 -2.73 -38.42 42.75
CA LEU A 595 -4.13 -37.97 42.71
C LEU A 595 -4.80 -38.52 41.44
N THR A 596 -6.10 -38.80 41.53
CA THR A 596 -6.86 -39.40 40.41
C THR A 596 -8.12 -38.60 40.14
N TYR A 597 -8.36 -38.28 38.87
CA TYR A 597 -9.51 -37.53 38.40
C TYR A 597 -10.25 -38.33 37.33
N GLU A 598 -11.50 -38.67 37.61
CA GLU A 598 -12.37 -39.50 36.74
C GLU A 598 -12.82 -38.81 35.44
N SER A 599 -12.39 -37.56 35.19
CA SER A 599 -12.70 -36.83 33.96
C SER A 599 -11.75 -35.65 33.76
N GLU A 600 -11.59 -35.25 32.50
CA GLU A 600 -10.84 -34.05 32.12
C GLU A 600 -11.37 -32.78 32.80
N THR A 601 -12.69 -32.65 32.95
CA THR A 601 -13.29 -31.49 33.61
C THR A 601 -12.93 -31.41 35.10
N ALA A 602 -12.78 -32.55 35.78
CA ALA A 602 -12.34 -32.57 37.18
C ALA A 602 -10.85 -32.23 37.30
N PHE A 603 -10.03 -32.77 36.39
CA PHE A 603 -8.61 -32.45 36.29
C PHE A 603 -8.36 -30.96 36.03
N ARG A 604 -8.99 -30.38 34.99
CA ARG A 604 -8.83 -28.96 34.61
C ARG A 604 -9.38 -27.96 35.63
N ARG A 605 -10.05 -28.40 36.71
CA ARG A 605 -10.45 -27.53 37.83
C ARG A 605 -9.31 -27.26 38.82
N GLU A 606 -8.33 -28.16 38.87
CA GLU A 606 -7.24 -28.12 39.85
C GLU A 606 -5.87 -28.02 39.20
N TRP A 607 -5.75 -28.39 37.94
CA TRP A 607 -4.48 -28.46 37.22
C TRP A 607 -4.56 -27.81 35.85
N SER A 608 -3.49 -27.10 35.51
CA SER A 608 -3.20 -26.54 34.20
C SER A 608 -1.96 -27.20 33.64
N GLN A 609 -1.87 -27.36 32.31
CA GLN A 609 -0.63 -27.82 31.68
C GLN A 609 0.43 -26.72 31.74
N VAL A 610 1.68 -27.11 31.94
CA VAL A 610 2.81 -26.18 31.84
C VAL A 610 3.03 -25.82 30.36
N THR A 611 3.11 -24.53 30.09
CA THR A 611 3.30 -23.96 28.75
C THR A 611 4.74 -23.53 28.54
N THR A 612 5.17 -23.48 27.29
CA THR A 612 6.48 -22.95 26.92
C THR A 612 6.54 -21.44 27.20
N PRO A 613 7.71 -20.91 27.60
CA PRO A 613 7.95 -19.48 27.68
C PRO A 613 8.40 -18.93 26.33
N HIS A 614 7.84 -17.80 25.90
CA HIS A 614 8.37 -17.04 24.78
C HIS A 614 9.67 -16.33 25.18
N VAL A 615 10.78 -16.66 24.50
CA VAL A 615 12.11 -16.11 24.76
C VAL A 615 12.44 -15.10 23.65
N PRO A 616 12.40 -13.79 23.94
CA PRO A 616 12.57 -12.77 22.92
C PRO A 616 14.04 -12.60 22.50
N ILE A 617 14.27 -12.29 21.21
CA ILE A 617 15.59 -11.97 20.66
C ILE A 617 16.05 -10.55 21.03
N ASP A 618 15.12 -9.62 21.28
CA ASP A 618 15.42 -8.24 21.65
C ASP A 618 14.47 -7.71 22.74
N VAL A 619 14.90 -6.65 23.44
CA VAL A 619 14.15 -5.99 24.52
C VAL A 619 12.94 -5.19 24.00
N SER A 620 12.92 -4.85 22.71
CA SER A 620 11.82 -4.16 22.04
C SER A 620 11.82 -4.48 20.55
N TYR A 621 10.63 -4.60 19.96
CA TYR A 621 10.45 -4.76 18.52
C TYR A 621 9.85 -3.54 17.82
N LEU A 622 9.54 -2.46 18.55
CA LEU A 622 9.01 -1.24 17.94
C LEU A 622 9.84 -0.73 16.73
N PRO A 623 11.18 -0.76 16.74
CA PRO A 623 11.97 -0.29 15.59
C PRO A 623 11.71 -1.04 14.28
N TYR A 624 11.14 -2.24 14.33
CA TYR A 624 10.96 -3.15 13.18
C TYR A 624 9.51 -3.29 12.71
N VAL A 625 8.58 -2.57 13.35
CA VAL A 625 7.14 -2.76 13.14
C VAL A 625 6.41 -1.44 12.92
N THR A 626 5.36 -1.52 12.11
CA THR A 626 4.28 -0.53 12.10
C THR A 626 2.99 -1.21 12.55
N ILE A 627 2.21 -0.53 13.38
CA ILE A 627 0.96 -1.06 13.91
C ILE A 627 -0.18 -0.30 13.25
N MET A 628 -1.07 -1.00 12.55
CA MET A 628 -2.30 -0.45 12.00
C MET A 628 -3.51 -1.08 12.67
N TYR A 629 -4.62 -0.35 12.72
CA TYR A 629 -5.87 -0.89 13.21
C TYR A 629 -7.06 -0.45 12.39
N GLU A 630 -8.06 -1.32 12.32
CA GLU A 630 -9.35 -1.01 11.70
C GLU A 630 -10.07 0.06 12.54
N THR A 631 -10.39 1.19 11.91
CA THR A 631 -10.92 2.37 12.60
C THR A 631 -12.37 2.20 13.03
N GLY A 632 -13.05 1.14 12.56
CA GLY A 632 -14.48 0.86 12.75
C GLY A 632 -15.42 1.90 12.12
N ARG A 633 -14.93 3.12 11.89
CA ARG A 633 -15.52 4.25 11.20
C ARG A 633 -14.42 4.91 10.36
N PRO A 634 -14.50 4.83 9.03
CA PRO A 634 -13.50 5.43 8.16
C PRO A 634 -13.44 6.94 8.39
N SER A 635 -12.23 7.50 8.51
CA SER A 635 -12.04 8.96 8.55
C SER A 635 -11.55 9.48 7.19
N GLU A 636 -11.77 10.77 6.90
CA GLU A 636 -11.25 11.40 5.67
C GLU A 636 -9.71 11.37 5.59
N GLU A 637 -9.01 11.29 6.73
CA GLU A 637 -7.55 11.30 6.79
C GLU A 637 -6.94 9.88 6.74
N THR A 638 -7.61 8.87 7.33
CA THR A 638 -7.04 7.52 7.50
C THR A 638 -7.77 6.44 6.68
N GLY A 639 -9.06 6.59 6.39
CA GLY A 639 -9.89 5.55 5.79
C GLY A 639 -10.19 4.39 6.76
N ASP A 640 -10.41 3.18 6.24
CA ASP A 640 -10.83 2.00 7.02
C ASP A 640 -9.80 1.49 8.05
N PHE A 641 -8.53 1.88 7.88
CA PHE A 641 -7.44 1.54 8.80
C PHE A 641 -6.64 2.80 9.13
N ALA A 642 -6.10 2.88 10.35
CA ALA A 642 -5.23 3.96 10.78
C ALA A 642 -3.95 3.40 11.38
N GLU A 643 -2.84 4.13 11.22
CA GLU A 643 -1.63 3.87 12.00
C GLU A 643 -1.88 4.17 13.48
N PHE A 644 -1.33 3.31 14.35
CA PHE A 644 -1.43 3.47 15.79
C PHE A 644 -0.32 4.41 16.29
N GLU A 645 -0.71 5.64 16.62
CA GLU A 645 0.18 6.60 17.26
C GLU A 645 0.16 6.41 18.79
N ALA A 646 1.26 5.91 19.36
CA ALA A 646 1.40 5.88 20.81
C ALA A 646 1.68 7.26 21.39
N THR A 647 0.98 7.64 22.45
CA THR A 647 1.26 8.85 23.25
C THR A 647 1.63 8.48 24.68
N PRO A 648 2.84 7.90 24.91
CA PRO A 648 3.28 7.52 26.24
C PRO A 648 3.40 8.74 27.15
N GLU A 649 3.27 8.55 28.47
CA GLU A 649 3.14 9.67 29.41
C GLU A 649 4.31 10.67 29.33
N TRP A 650 5.54 10.16 29.17
CA TRP A 650 6.74 10.98 29.05
C TRP A 650 6.71 11.94 27.85
N GLU A 651 5.97 11.61 26.78
CA GLU A 651 5.84 12.43 25.57
C GLU A 651 5.11 13.75 25.85
N ARG A 652 4.16 13.71 26.80
CA ARG A 652 3.27 14.80 27.20
C ARG A 652 3.97 15.88 28.02
N ALA A 653 5.22 15.66 28.43
CA ALA A 653 5.99 16.63 29.18
C ALA A 653 6.22 17.94 28.39
N ASP A 654 5.83 19.07 28.99
CA ASP A 654 5.84 20.41 28.38
C ASP A 654 7.24 20.88 27.92
N LYS A 655 8.30 20.40 28.59
CA LYS A 655 9.68 20.86 28.36
C LYS A 655 10.57 19.73 27.87
N LYS A 656 11.40 20.03 26.86
CA LYS A 656 12.40 19.11 26.27
C LYS A 656 13.23 18.37 27.33
N LYS A 657 13.77 19.09 28.31
CA LYS A 657 14.56 18.48 29.40
C LYS A 657 13.74 17.52 30.27
N GLN A 658 12.52 17.89 30.61
CA GLN A 658 11.64 17.07 31.45
C GLN A 658 11.26 15.78 30.71
N ARG A 659 10.89 15.89 29.44
CA ARG A 659 10.64 14.74 28.55
C ARG A 659 11.80 13.75 28.53
N TYR A 660 13.03 14.24 28.38
CA TYR A 660 14.22 13.38 28.39
C TYR A 660 14.47 12.71 29.73
N THR A 661 14.15 13.39 30.83
CA THR A 661 14.22 12.79 32.17
C THR A 661 13.17 11.71 32.35
N GLU A 662 11.91 11.98 31.99
CA GLU A 662 10.82 11.01 32.11
C GLU A 662 11.05 9.78 31.20
N PHE A 663 11.53 9.98 29.97
CA PHE A 663 11.96 8.87 29.10
C PHE A 663 13.13 8.09 29.73
N GLY A 664 14.10 8.78 30.34
CA GLY A 664 15.22 8.13 31.02
C GLY A 664 14.82 7.25 32.22
N TRP A 665 13.77 7.65 32.95
CA TRP A 665 13.19 6.82 34.01
C TRP A 665 12.56 5.54 33.45
N VAL A 666 11.76 5.68 32.39
CA VAL A 666 11.19 4.54 31.66
C VAL A 666 12.27 3.58 31.17
N VAL A 667 13.37 4.10 30.62
CA VAL A 667 14.49 3.26 30.18
C VAL A 667 15.07 2.45 31.33
N ALA A 668 15.27 3.08 32.48
CA ALA A 668 15.84 2.41 33.65
C ALA A 668 14.90 1.39 34.28
N GLU A 669 13.59 1.63 34.25
CA GLU A 669 12.57 0.76 34.85
C GLU A 669 12.26 -0.46 33.96
N ASP A 670 12.06 -0.23 32.65
CA ASP A 670 11.53 -1.26 31.75
C ASP A 670 12.63 -2.01 30.98
N PHE A 671 13.84 -1.45 30.86
CA PHE A 671 14.85 -2.01 29.96
C PHE A 671 16.19 -2.32 30.64
N LEU A 672 16.43 -1.81 31.85
CA LEU A 672 17.68 -2.04 32.57
C LEU A 672 17.45 -2.88 33.83
N ALA A 673 18.45 -3.70 34.17
CA ALA A 673 18.52 -4.44 35.41
C ALA A 673 19.81 -4.09 36.17
N GLU A 674 19.70 -3.97 37.49
CA GLU A 674 20.86 -3.87 38.37
C GLU A 674 21.60 -5.21 38.39
N THR A 675 22.89 -5.19 38.07
CA THR A 675 23.74 -6.37 38.06
C THR A 675 25.14 -5.97 38.49
N ALA A 676 25.62 -6.59 39.57
CA ALA A 676 26.95 -6.29 40.11
C ALA A 676 28.02 -6.47 39.03
N ASP A 677 28.96 -5.53 38.97
CA ASP A 677 30.08 -5.48 38.03
C ASP A 677 29.71 -5.38 36.54
N ALA A 678 28.42 -5.23 36.19
CA ALA A 678 27.99 -5.01 34.81
C ALA A 678 28.32 -3.59 34.32
N GLN A 679 28.62 -3.47 33.03
CA GLN A 679 28.89 -2.20 32.37
C GLN A 679 28.19 -2.11 31.02
N LEU A 680 27.11 -1.35 30.95
CA LEU A 680 26.41 -1.07 29.69
C LEU A 680 26.92 0.24 29.09
N GLU A 681 27.57 0.18 27.92
CA GLU A 681 28.00 1.40 27.21
C GLU A 681 26.82 2.35 26.98
N VAL A 682 26.97 3.62 27.37
CA VAL A 682 25.92 4.64 27.23
C VAL A 682 25.53 4.81 25.76
N ASN A 683 26.49 4.71 24.85
CA ASN A 683 26.23 4.80 23.41
C ASN A 683 25.39 3.62 22.90
N LYS A 684 25.66 2.39 23.36
CA LYS A 684 24.86 1.22 22.99
C LYS A 684 23.42 1.35 23.51
N CYS A 685 23.27 1.74 24.78
CA CYS A 685 21.97 2.00 25.36
C CYS A 685 21.22 3.10 24.60
N HIS A 686 21.89 4.21 24.28
CA HIS A 686 21.34 5.30 23.49
C HIS A 686 20.86 4.83 22.11
N SER A 687 21.69 4.13 21.33
CA SER A 687 21.34 3.67 19.99
C SER A 687 20.06 2.83 19.96
N VAL A 688 19.91 1.87 20.87
CA VAL A 688 18.71 1.02 20.94
C VAL A 688 17.48 1.82 21.36
N MET A 689 17.61 2.63 22.41
CA MET A 689 16.49 3.40 22.97
C MET A 689 16.03 4.54 22.04
N MET A 690 16.88 5.02 21.13
CA MET A 690 16.45 6.03 20.14
C MET A 690 15.45 5.47 19.14
N GLY A 691 15.55 4.18 18.77
CA GLY A 691 14.54 3.54 17.93
C GLY A 691 13.16 3.59 18.60
N ILE A 692 13.08 3.24 19.89
CA ILE A 692 11.85 3.32 20.69
C ILE A 692 11.33 4.75 20.81
N TYR A 693 12.24 5.70 21.11
CA TYR A 693 11.87 7.11 21.26
C TYR A 693 11.27 7.67 19.96
N GLN A 694 11.94 7.44 18.83
CA GLN A 694 11.54 7.95 17.52
C GLN A 694 10.25 7.30 17.01
N TRP A 695 10.05 6.02 17.33
CA TRP A 695 8.78 5.34 17.03
C TRP A 695 7.60 6.01 17.75
N CYS A 696 7.78 6.42 19.01
CA CYS A 696 6.70 7.01 19.80
C CYS A 696 6.45 8.50 19.53
N THR A 697 7.36 9.23 18.87
CA THR A 697 7.19 10.68 18.66
C THR A 697 8.04 11.25 17.54
N ASN A 698 7.51 12.26 16.85
CA ASN A 698 8.24 13.08 15.88
C ASN A 698 9.09 14.21 16.51
N LYS A 699 9.08 14.35 17.84
CA LYS A 699 9.85 15.37 18.56
C LYS A 699 11.36 15.06 18.54
N ASP A 700 12.20 16.09 18.59
CA ASP A 700 13.67 15.94 18.65
C ASP A 700 14.14 14.87 19.66
N ALA A 701 14.84 13.85 19.16
CA ALA A 701 15.52 12.85 19.97
C ALA A 701 16.70 13.47 20.75
N PRO A 702 16.95 13.03 22.00
CA PRO A 702 18.13 13.46 22.74
C PRO A 702 19.40 12.90 22.09
N ASP A 703 20.46 13.73 21.99
CA ASP A 703 21.80 13.19 21.75
C ASP A 703 22.28 12.33 22.93
N THR A 704 23.39 11.61 22.75
CA THR A 704 23.93 10.72 23.80
C THR A 704 24.22 11.45 25.12
N SER A 705 24.56 12.76 25.08
CA SER A 705 24.82 13.57 26.28
C SER A 705 23.53 13.91 27.03
N TRP A 706 22.49 14.33 26.31
CA TRP A 706 21.18 14.62 26.88
C TRP A 706 20.46 13.37 27.36
N PHE A 707 20.58 12.27 26.63
CA PHE A 707 20.09 10.95 27.04
C PHE A 707 20.75 10.51 28.35
N SER A 708 22.08 10.57 28.42
CA SER A 708 22.82 10.21 29.65
C SER A 708 22.45 11.07 30.86
N LYS A 709 22.04 12.34 30.65
CA LYS A 709 21.57 13.24 31.72
C LYS A 709 20.09 13.03 32.09
N GLY A 710 19.32 12.43 31.19
CA GLY A 710 17.91 12.11 31.38
C GLY A 710 17.71 10.86 32.23
N LEU A 711 18.58 9.87 32.07
CA LEU A 711 18.63 8.67 32.92
C LEU A 711 18.72 9.05 34.42
N PRO A 712 18.18 8.21 35.32
CA PRO A 712 18.29 8.41 36.77
C PRO A 712 19.75 8.40 37.25
N ASP A 713 19.93 8.58 38.56
CA ASP A 713 21.24 8.73 39.21
C ASP A 713 22.01 7.39 39.28
N ILE A 714 22.38 6.88 38.10
CA ILE A 714 23.20 5.71 37.87
C ILE A 714 24.67 6.15 37.79
N ASP A 715 25.61 5.42 38.36
CA ASP A 715 27.02 5.79 38.24
C ASP A 715 27.54 5.63 36.80
N ARG A 716 28.40 6.55 36.33
CA ARG A 716 29.03 6.47 35.00
C ARG A 716 30.54 6.31 35.14
N LYS A 717 31.09 5.22 34.59
CA LYS A 717 32.53 4.95 34.56
C LYS A 717 33.08 4.95 33.14
N ASP A 718 34.37 5.22 33.02
CA ASP A 718 35.10 5.01 31.76
C ASP A 718 35.43 3.52 31.63
N THR A 719 35.05 2.93 30.50
CA THR A 719 35.46 1.60 30.06
C THR A 719 36.96 1.58 29.75
N SER A 720 37.54 0.38 29.56
CA SER A 720 38.96 0.22 29.17
C SER A 720 39.34 1.01 27.92
N ASP A 721 38.37 1.22 27.02
CA ASP A 721 38.55 1.91 25.75
C ASP A 721 38.20 3.41 25.82
N GLY A 722 37.95 3.93 27.03
CA GLY A 722 37.67 5.35 27.29
C GLY A 722 36.25 5.80 26.94
N LYS A 723 35.32 4.88 26.66
CA LYS A 723 33.89 5.17 26.48
C LYS A 723 33.17 5.20 27.82
N LYS A 724 32.09 5.98 27.93
CA LYS A 724 31.22 6.01 29.13
C LYS A 724 30.29 4.80 29.18
N ALA A 725 30.19 4.15 30.33
CA ALA A 725 29.25 3.07 30.62
C ALA A 725 28.43 3.36 31.90
N LEU A 726 27.22 2.82 31.95
CA LEU A 726 26.36 2.73 33.12
C LEU A 726 26.90 1.61 34.01
N ASP A 727 27.41 1.97 35.18
CA ASP A 727 28.07 1.06 36.11
C ASP A 727 27.06 0.35 37.00
N GLY A 728 27.14 -0.98 37.09
CA GLY A 728 26.20 -1.80 37.85
C GLY A 728 24.87 -2.06 37.14
N TYR A 729 24.76 -1.74 35.85
CA TYR A 729 23.54 -1.96 35.06
C TYR A 729 23.83 -2.68 33.75
N THR A 730 22.88 -3.52 33.35
CA THR A 730 22.82 -4.21 32.05
C THR A 730 21.37 -4.20 31.55
N TRP A 731 21.09 -4.80 30.39
CA TRP A 731 19.73 -5.03 29.91
C TRP A 731 18.97 -6.00 30.83
N VAL A 732 17.64 -5.87 30.89
CA VAL A 732 16.76 -6.78 31.67
C VAL A 732 16.96 -8.26 31.34
N PHE A 733 17.37 -8.56 30.11
CA PHE A 733 17.89 -9.85 29.65
C PHE A 733 18.87 -9.63 28.49
N PRO A 734 19.74 -10.61 28.15
CA PRO A 734 20.66 -10.47 27.03
C PRO A 734 19.93 -10.25 25.69
N ARG A 735 20.39 -9.29 24.88
CA ARG A 735 19.93 -9.14 23.49
C ARG A 735 20.60 -10.19 22.59
N GLY A 736 19.94 -10.59 21.51
CA GLY A 736 20.42 -11.57 20.54
C GLY A 736 20.32 -13.03 20.99
N LEU A 737 19.38 -13.35 21.89
CA LEU A 737 19.11 -14.74 22.26
C LEU A 737 18.59 -15.50 21.04
N VAL A 738 19.02 -16.75 20.86
CA VAL A 738 18.44 -17.65 19.86
C VAL A 738 17.10 -18.14 20.41
N SER A 739 16.01 -17.66 19.82
CA SER A 739 14.67 -18.08 20.22
C SER A 739 14.50 -19.58 19.92
N PRO A 740 14.29 -20.45 20.94
CA PRO A 740 14.07 -21.88 20.72
C PRO A 740 12.79 -22.17 19.92
N HIS A 741 11.93 -21.17 19.75
CA HIS A 741 10.70 -21.21 18.96
C HIS A 741 10.93 -20.98 17.45
N LEU A 742 12.17 -20.69 17.03
CA LEU A 742 12.56 -20.39 15.65
C LEU A 742 13.58 -21.42 15.14
N PRO A 743 13.17 -22.66 14.79
CA PRO A 743 14.09 -23.74 14.41
C PRO A 743 14.87 -23.51 13.10
N SER A 744 14.62 -22.41 12.38
CA SER A 744 15.23 -22.07 11.09
C SER A 744 16.11 -20.82 11.09
N VAL A 745 16.22 -20.10 12.20
CA VAL A 745 17.14 -18.95 12.32
C VAL A 745 18.49 -19.50 12.76
N ASP A 746 19.40 -19.66 11.79
CA ASP A 746 20.77 -20.14 12.04
C ASP A 746 21.43 -19.26 13.11
N ALA A 747 22.13 -19.87 14.07
CA ALA A 747 22.87 -19.14 15.12
C ALA A 747 23.96 -18.20 14.56
N ASP A 748 24.28 -18.34 13.26
CA ASP A 748 25.23 -17.53 12.49
C ASP A 748 24.56 -16.42 11.66
N ALA A 749 23.23 -16.24 11.76
CA ALA A 749 22.56 -15.08 11.17
C ALA A 749 23.09 -13.81 11.86
N ASP A 750 23.84 -13.00 11.11
CA ASP A 750 24.37 -11.71 11.54
C ASP A 750 23.20 -10.72 11.64
N LEU A 751 22.35 -10.90 12.65
CA LEU A 751 21.28 -9.97 12.97
C LEU A 751 21.96 -8.66 13.36
N SER A 752 21.81 -7.61 12.55
CA SER A 752 22.32 -6.29 12.86
C SER A 752 21.50 -5.64 13.99
N LEU A 753 21.61 -6.17 15.21
CA LEU A 753 20.94 -5.73 16.44
C LEU A 753 21.78 -4.74 17.26
#